data_AF-A0A432IA73-F1
#
_entry.id   AF-A0A432IA73-F1
#
_cell.length_a   1.000
_cell.length_b   1.000
_cell.length_c   1.000
_cell.angle_alpha   90.00
_cell.angle_beta   90.00
_cell.angle_gamma   90.00
#
_symmetry.space_group_name_H-M   'P 1'
#
loop_
_entity.id
_entity.type
_entity.pdbx_description
1 polymer ?
#
loop_
_entity_poly.entity_id
_entity_poly.type
_entity_poly.pdbx_seq_one_letter_code
_entity_poly.pdbx_strand_id
1 'polypeptide(L)'
;METRWLHKDTHNTEQFENLGLSKDFLNILINRGIDSEEKIEKFINPKIENIVSPFEFTDVKKSVEKIIEVGESGKTIFIYGDYDVDGITSTSLCYLALKELGYKVDYYIPLRDEGYGLSIDGLNSVKKSGADLVITVDCGISSVEEVEYANSIGLEMIITDHHDINNILPQAYAVVNPKREDNPYKFEYLAGVGTAFMVMMGLYETLGKKEEIYKYLDIVAIGTVADIVPLKGENRIFTKLGLERLKSTVHPGLKLLLQTIFDDLEEKKFNTYDVGFIIAPIFNAAGRIEDAKMAVKLIISDSMIEAREISKTLIGQNSERKDVQANILKKVEEEIEKNRYYEDNVIVVSGEGFHHGVIGIVASKIVDKYYKPTIIMEEKDGIAKASCRSIDGYSIIEGLNSMREIFIKYGGHAGAAGFSIDVNKIEEFRSKMNAHVGATLSLEDFKKPVKIDKKIGFTKLIYNFYKELEKAEPYGFGNPSPLFEVKNITLDRVRLIGKEKTHIMFDAVSVDGTTLKNCVWFGSSHHFEKLVEMRSVDIAFKLKVDTYKDRFNVKMFVEDIRKSNSQENLLEEYIDLYDTIFPMKEVIYSKRKIEENSIPYLEYSNGITVNSGRSIIGYLSQQIENILKTLTYKYNMKFKVEIDKIIKKEENYNIHITIDRDYTFKSNSFKPGKILKDIKDHILGGLEYNSLQKEVLSTIFRSKGNPLVIYKGSRGMKSIIYTMGLWNKVHNKKLLVITKDILPHY
;
A
#
# COMPACT_ATOMS: atom_id res chain seq x y z
N MET A 1 14.77 9.29 17.95
CA MET A 1 14.04 9.10 19.23
C MET A 1 14.54 7.82 19.88
N GLU A 2 13.81 7.18 20.81
CA GLU A 2 14.13 5.82 21.28
C GLU A 2 13.65 4.77 20.26
N THR A 3 14.27 4.82 19.09
CA THR A 3 13.90 4.07 17.89
C THR A 3 15.15 3.44 17.29
N ARG A 4 15.00 2.27 16.66
CA ARG A 4 16.10 1.61 15.96
C ARG A 4 15.87 1.67 14.45
N TRP A 5 16.71 2.42 13.75
CA TRP A 5 16.63 2.53 12.28
C TRP A 5 17.28 1.30 11.64
N LEU A 6 16.52 0.60 10.80
CA LEU A 6 16.95 -0.61 10.10
C LEU A 6 16.91 -0.35 8.60
N HIS A 7 18.06 -0.40 7.93
CA HIS A 7 18.19 -0.11 6.50
C HIS A 7 18.08 -1.37 5.66
N LYS A 8 17.33 -1.30 4.56
CA LYS A 8 17.32 -2.32 3.52
C LYS A 8 18.57 -2.24 2.63
N ASP A 9 18.91 -3.35 2.01
CA ASP A 9 20.07 -3.46 1.12
C ASP A 9 19.88 -2.66 -0.16
N THR A 10 21.00 -2.26 -0.79
CA THR A 10 21.02 -1.67 -2.12
C THR A 10 21.53 -2.68 -3.14
N HIS A 11 20.78 -2.86 -4.21
CA HIS A 11 21.00 -3.84 -5.28
C HIS A 11 21.49 -3.17 -6.57
N ASN A 12 22.18 -3.94 -7.41
CA ASN A 12 22.47 -3.53 -8.78
C ASN A 12 21.21 -3.67 -9.64
N THR A 13 20.77 -2.56 -10.25
CA THR A 13 19.54 -2.48 -11.06
C THR A 13 19.81 -2.32 -12.55
N GLU A 14 21.07 -2.45 -13.01
CA GLU A 14 21.46 -2.20 -14.41
C GLU A 14 20.66 -3.03 -15.42
N GLN A 15 20.29 -4.26 -15.07
CA GLN A 15 19.51 -5.15 -15.94
C GLN A 15 18.06 -4.69 -16.18
N PHE A 16 17.57 -3.71 -15.43
CA PHE A 16 16.19 -3.19 -15.52
C PHE A 16 16.13 -1.74 -16.05
N GLU A 17 17.25 -1.20 -16.55
CA GLU A 17 17.28 0.18 -17.07
C GLU A 17 16.30 0.40 -18.22
N ASN A 18 15.99 -0.64 -19.00
CA ASN A 18 15.02 -0.65 -20.10
C ASN A 18 13.58 -0.32 -19.67
N LEU A 19 13.24 -0.51 -18.39
CA LEU A 19 11.90 -0.27 -17.85
C LEU A 19 11.59 1.23 -17.62
N GLY A 20 12.59 2.11 -17.73
CA GLY A 20 12.41 3.56 -17.53
C GLY A 20 11.97 3.92 -16.11
N LEU A 21 12.39 3.13 -15.11
CA LEU A 21 12.11 3.32 -13.69
C LEU A 21 13.39 3.76 -12.96
N SER A 22 13.27 4.68 -11.99
CA SER A 22 14.41 5.12 -11.19
C SER A 22 15.10 3.96 -10.47
N LYS A 23 16.44 4.03 -10.33
CA LYS A 23 17.22 3.04 -9.55
C LYS A 23 16.69 2.91 -8.12
N ASP A 24 16.23 4.01 -7.53
CA ASP A 24 15.63 4.05 -6.19
C ASP A 24 14.34 3.24 -6.13
N PHE A 25 13.44 3.40 -7.11
CA PHE A 25 12.21 2.63 -7.18
C PHE A 25 12.46 1.15 -7.46
N LEU A 26 13.37 0.83 -8.38
CA LEU A 26 13.78 -0.56 -8.66
C LEU A 26 14.36 -1.25 -7.42
N ASN A 27 15.18 -0.56 -6.63
CA ASN A 27 15.69 -1.08 -5.37
C ASN A 27 14.58 -1.44 -4.37
N ILE A 28 13.55 -0.60 -4.27
CA ILE A 28 12.38 -0.87 -3.43
C ILE A 28 11.65 -2.14 -3.90
N LEU A 29 11.47 -2.31 -5.22
CA LEU A 29 10.81 -3.48 -5.79
C LEU A 29 11.60 -4.77 -5.55
N ILE A 30 12.92 -4.75 -5.78
CA ILE A 30 13.80 -5.92 -5.57
C ILE A 30 13.79 -6.34 -4.10
N ASN A 31 13.87 -5.39 -3.16
CA ASN A 31 13.77 -5.67 -1.73
C ASN A 31 12.42 -6.26 -1.29
N ARG A 32 11.39 -6.21 -2.15
CA ARG A 32 10.07 -6.84 -1.96
C ARG A 32 9.93 -8.19 -2.66
N GLY A 33 10.99 -8.70 -3.28
CA GLY A 33 11.00 -9.96 -4.04
C GLY A 33 10.49 -9.82 -5.49
N ILE A 34 10.41 -8.58 -6.00
CA ILE A 34 9.98 -8.26 -7.36
C ILE A 34 11.25 -7.99 -8.19
N ASP A 35 11.89 -9.08 -8.60
CA ASP A 35 13.29 -9.14 -9.03
C ASP A 35 13.47 -9.64 -10.48
N SER A 36 12.42 -9.58 -11.30
CA SER A 36 12.49 -9.84 -12.74
C SER A 36 11.66 -8.83 -13.51
N GLU A 37 11.97 -8.60 -14.79
CA GLU A 37 11.21 -7.67 -15.65
C GLU A 37 9.72 -8.02 -15.69
N GLU A 38 9.40 -9.31 -15.84
CA GLU A 38 8.02 -9.81 -15.84
C GLU A 38 7.31 -9.52 -14.51
N LYS A 39 7.97 -9.78 -13.37
CA LYS A 39 7.41 -9.49 -12.05
C LYS A 39 7.19 -7.99 -11.86
N ILE A 40 8.14 -7.16 -12.29
CA ILE A 40 8.04 -5.70 -12.18
C ILE A 40 6.85 -5.20 -13.01
N GLU A 41 6.75 -5.61 -14.28
CA GLU A 41 5.69 -5.17 -15.18
C GLU A 41 4.30 -5.57 -14.66
N LYS A 42 4.11 -6.84 -14.28
CA LYS A 42 2.84 -7.32 -13.68
C LYS A 42 2.50 -6.58 -12.38
N PHE A 43 3.51 -6.23 -11.59
CA PHE A 43 3.30 -5.54 -10.31
C PHE A 43 2.88 -4.08 -10.48
N ILE A 44 3.53 -3.33 -11.37
CA ILE A 44 3.26 -1.91 -11.58
C ILE A 44 2.03 -1.67 -12.46
N ASN A 45 1.71 -2.63 -13.34
CA ASN A 45 0.58 -2.59 -14.27
C ASN A 45 -0.30 -3.84 -14.11
N PRO A 46 -0.99 -4.03 -12.95
CA PRO A 46 -1.86 -5.17 -12.76
C PRO A 46 -3.08 -5.09 -13.69
N LYS A 47 -3.38 -6.18 -14.40
CA LYS A 47 -4.51 -6.26 -15.32
C LYS A 47 -5.38 -7.48 -15.04
N ILE A 48 -6.60 -7.47 -15.57
CA ILE A 48 -7.56 -8.58 -15.45
C ILE A 48 -6.99 -9.86 -16.02
N GLU A 49 -6.24 -9.78 -17.12
CA GLU A 49 -5.61 -10.94 -17.78
C GLU A 49 -4.49 -11.56 -16.94
N ASN A 50 -4.08 -10.93 -15.84
CA ASN A 50 -3.11 -11.47 -14.90
C ASN A 50 -3.76 -12.30 -13.79
N ILE A 51 -5.09 -12.35 -13.71
CA ILE A 51 -5.80 -13.23 -12.77
C ILE A 51 -5.63 -14.68 -13.24
N VAL A 52 -5.12 -15.53 -12.35
CA VAL A 52 -4.93 -16.96 -12.60
C VAL A 52 -6.27 -17.65 -12.84
N SER A 53 -6.27 -18.75 -13.61
CA SER A 53 -7.51 -19.48 -13.90
C SER A 53 -8.15 -20.01 -12.61
N PRO A 54 -9.46 -19.84 -12.40
CA PRO A 54 -10.15 -20.37 -11.22
C PRO A 54 -10.11 -21.91 -11.16
N PHE A 55 -9.94 -22.58 -12.30
CA PHE A 55 -9.83 -24.04 -12.36
C PHE A 55 -8.46 -24.59 -11.90
N GLU A 56 -7.53 -23.72 -11.51
CA GLU A 56 -6.31 -24.13 -10.80
C GLU A 56 -6.55 -24.43 -9.31
N PHE A 57 -7.70 -24.06 -8.76
CA PHE A 57 -8.12 -24.51 -7.44
C PHE A 57 -8.72 -25.91 -7.51
N THR A 58 -8.33 -26.77 -6.58
CA THR A 58 -9.01 -28.05 -6.41
C THR A 58 -10.46 -27.83 -6.02
N ASP A 59 -11.35 -28.67 -6.56
CA ASP A 59 -12.80 -28.62 -6.39
C ASP A 59 -13.57 -27.39 -6.93
N VAL A 60 -12.92 -26.40 -7.57
CA VAL A 60 -13.69 -25.32 -8.24
C VAL A 60 -14.57 -25.88 -9.35
N LYS A 61 -14.02 -26.75 -10.22
CA LYS A 61 -14.82 -27.40 -11.27
C LYS A 61 -16.02 -28.15 -10.70
N LYS A 62 -15.79 -28.95 -9.66
CA LYS A 62 -16.81 -29.73 -8.93
C LYS A 62 -17.89 -28.83 -8.33
N SER A 63 -17.47 -27.71 -7.72
CA SER A 63 -18.37 -26.70 -7.15
C SER A 63 -19.24 -26.07 -8.22
N VAL A 64 -18.65 -25.66 -9.34
CA VAL A 64 -19.35 -25.02 -10.45
C VAL A 64 -20.41 -25.95 -11.05
N GLU A 65 -20.04 -27.21 -11.34
CA GLU A 65 -20.97 -28.21 -11.87
C GLU A 65 -22.18 -28.39 -10.94
N LYS A 66 -21.95 -28.43 -9.63
CA LYS A 66 -23.03 -28.58 -8.65
C LYS A 66 -23.90 -27.33 -8.51
N ILE A 67 -23.31 -26.14 -8.56
CA ILE A 67 -24.06 -24.88 -8.53
C ILE A 67 -24.99 -24.78 -9.75
N ILE A 68 -24.51 -25.16 -10.93
CA ILE A 68 -25.32 -25.19 -12.16
C ILE A 68 -26.45 -26.22 -12.01
N GLU A 69 -26.15 -27.45 -11.59
CA GLU A 69 -27.15 -28.51 -11.37
C GLU A 69 -28.29 -28.04 -10.45
N VAL A 70 -27.95 -27.47 -9.30
CA VAL A 70 -28.94 -27.03 -8.30
C VAL A 70 -29.70 -25.79 -8.82
N GLY A 71 -28.99 -24.80 -9.35
CA GLY A 71 -29.58 -23.57 -9.87
C GLY A 71 -30.56 -23.80 -11.02
N GLU A 72 -30.19 -24.62 -12.01
CA GLU A 72 -31.04 -24.94 -13.16
C GLU A 72 -32.24 -25.81 -12.79
N SER A 73 -32.14 -26.62 -11.74
CA SER A 73 -33.26 -27.40 -11.22
C SER A 73 -34.31 -26.57 -10.44
N GLY A 74 -34.07 -25.26 -10.27
CA GLY A 74 -34.97 -24.35 -9.55
C GLY A 74 -35.02 -24.58 -8.04
N LYS A 75 -34.02 -25.30 -7.52
CA LYS A 75 -33.74 -25.53 -6.09
C LYS A 75 -33.09 -24.31 -5.45
N THR A 76 -33.10 -24.25 -4.12
CA THR A 76 -32.63 -23.08 -3.36
C THR A 76 -31.18 -23.24 -2.92
N ILE A 77 -30.34 -22.29 -3.30
CA ILE A 77 -28.94 -22.18 -2.85
C ILE A 77 -28.89 -21.19 -1.68
N PHE A 78 -28.30 -21.61 -0.56
CA PHE A 78 -28.06 -20.75 0.60
C PHE A 78 -26.59 -20.35 0.68
N ILE A 79 -26.32 -19.07 0.86
CA ILE A 79 -24.97 -18.58 1.18
C ILE A 79 -24.84 -18.47 2.71
N TYR A 80 -23.91 -19.19 3.30
CA TYR A 80 -23.62 -19.13 4.73
C TYR A 80 -22.32 -18.35 4.93
N GLY A 81 -22.41 -17.13 5.43
CA GLY A 81 -21.25 -16.26 5.62
C GLY A 81 -20.90 -15.99 7.08
N ASP A 82 -19.84 -15.22 7.29
CA ASP A 82 -19.45 -14.70 8.60
C ASP A 82 -19.93 -13.24 8.82
N TYR A 83 -19.90 -12.78 10.09
CA TYR A 83 -20.38 -11.46 10.50
C TYR A 83 -19.37 -10.32 10.30
N ASP A 84 -18.11 -10.61 9.97
CA ASP A 84 -17.12 -9.58 9.67
C ASP A 84 -17.24 -9.04 8.22
N VAL A 85 -16.39 -8.08 7.85
CA VAL A 85 -16.51 -7.42 6.54
C VAL A 85 -16.17 -8.38 5.39
N ASP A 86 -15.27 -9.33 5.59
CA ASP A 86 -14.92 -10.29 4.55
C ASP A 86 -16.08 -11.27 4.34
N GLY A 87 -16.65 -11.81 5.42
CA GLY A 87 -17.88 -12.61 5.37
C GLY A 87 -19.08 -11.88 4.76
N ILE A 88 -19.32 -10.62 5.14
CA ILE A 88 -20.39 -9.76 4.61
C ILE A 88 -20.22 -9.53 3.10
N THR A 89 -19.00 -9.19 2.66
CA THR A 89 -18.73 -8.91 1.24
C THR A 89 -18.74 -10.18 0.40
N SER A 90 -18.23 -11.29 0.92
CA SER A 90 -18.32 -12.62 0.29
C SER A 90 -19.76 -13.05 0.09
N THR A 91 -20.59 -12.88 1.13
CA THR A 91 -22.02 -13.22 1.06
C THR A 91 -22.73 -12.38 0.01
N SER A 92 -22.47 -11.07 0.01
CA SER A 92 -23.08 -10.13 -0.92
C SER A 92 -22.68 -10.43 -2.37
N LEU A 93 -21.40 -10.74 -2.60
CA LEU A 93 -20.86 -11.13 -3.90
C LEU A 93 -21.58 -12.38 -4.44
N CYS A 94 -21.56 -13.47 -3.68
CA CYS A 94 -22.18 -14.73 -4.12
C CYS A 94 -23.69 -14.59 -4.32
N TYR A 95 -24.37 -13.88 -3.40
CA TYR A 95 -25.81 -13.63 -3.53
C TYR A 95 -26.13 -12.88 -4.82
N LEU A 96 -25.45 -11.77 -5.09
CA LEU A 96 -25.70 -10.96 -6.27
C LEU A 96 -25.36 -11.70 -7.57
N ALA A 97 -24.23 -12.41 -7.61
CA ALA A 97 -23.77 -13.14 -8.79
C ALA A 97 -24.75 -14.28 -9.14
N LEU A 98 -25.17 -15.09 -8.17
CA LEU A 98 -26.09 -16.20 -8.43
C LEU A 98 -27.51 -15.72 -8.73
N LYS A 99 -27.99 -14.67 -8.05
CA LYS A 99 -29.30 -14.06 -8.32
C LYS A 99 -29.39 -13.50 -9.73
N GLU A 100 -28.31 -12.89 -10.22
CA GLU A 100 -28.23 -12.38 -11.59
C GLU A 100 -28.32 -13.47 -12.65
N LEU A 101 -27.82 -14.68 -12.35
CA LEU A 101 -28.00 -15.86 -13.21
C LEU A 101 -29.44 -16.41 -13.18
N GLY A 102 -30.32 -15.85 -12.36
CA GLY A 102 -31.72 -16.26 -12.22
C GLY A 102 -31.94 -17.40 -11.23
N TYR A 103 -30.93 -17.76 -10.43
CA TYR A 103 -31.07 -18.83 -9.44
C TYR A 103 -31.84 -18.34 -8.19
N LYS A 104 -32.46 -19.29 -7.48
CA LYS A 104 -33.09 -19.02 -6.19
C LYS A 104 -32.02 -19.03 -5.10
N VAL A 105 -31.77 -17.86 -4.53
CA VAL A 105 -30.68 -17.65 -3.58
C VAL A 105 -31.20 -16.95 -2.34
N ASP A 106 -30.77 -17.43 -1.19
CA ASP A 106 -30.94 -16.77 0.10
C ASP A 106 -29.62 -16.84 0.88
N TYR A 107 -29.54 -16.20 2.03
CA TYR A 107 -28.32 -16.18 2.83
C TYR A 107 -28.58 -16.26 4.33
N TYR A 108 -27.56 -16.70 5.06
CA TYR A 108 -27.54 -16.76 6.50
C TYR A 108 -26.23 -16.16 7.01
N ILE A 109 -26.34 -15.27 7.98
CA ILE A 109 -25.23 -14.69 8.74
C ILE A 109 -25.48 -15.02 10.21
N PRO A 110 -24.55 -15.70 10.90
CA PRO A 110 -24.69 -16.03 12.32
C PRO A 110 -24.67 -14.77 13.18
N LEU A 111 -25.32 -14.84 14.34
CA LEU A 111 -25.14 -13.82 15.37
C LEU A 111 -23.78 -14.02 16.05
N ARG A 112 -23.16 -12.94 16.52
CA ARG A 112 -21.85 -13.01 17.16
C ARG A 112 -21.83 -13.86 18.44
N ASP A 113 -22.96 -13.95 19.13
CA ASP A 113 -23.14 -14.78 20.33
C ASP A 113 -23.22 -16.28 20.01
N GLU A 114 -23.55 -16.66 18.77
CA GLU A 114 -23.51 -18.05 18.31
C GLU A 114 -22.07 -18.56 18.12
N GLY A 115 -21.09 -17.64 18.13
CA GLY A 115 -19.68 -17.95 17.91
C GLY A 115 -19.26 -17.73 16.46
N TYR A 116 -18.04 -18.16 16.14
CA TYR A 116 -17.46 -18.04 14.81
C TYR A 116 -17.58 -19.36 14.06
N GLY A 117 -17.94 -19.30 12.77
CA GLY A 117 -18.06 -20.46 11.90
C GLY A 117 -19.47 -21.06 11.82
N LEU A 118 -19.55 -22.30 11.35
CA LEU A 118 -20.83 -23.03 11.25
C LEU A 118 -21.36 -23.40 12.63
N SER A 119 -22.67 -23.30 12.81
CA SER A 119 -23.38 -23.82 13.98
C SER A 119 -24.44 -24.83 13.56
N ILE A 120 -24.65 -25.87 14.38
CA ILE A 120 -25.72 -26.86 14.16
C ILE A 120 -27.09 -26.18 14.09
N ASP A 121 -27.33 -25.19 14.97
CA ASP A 121 -28.57 -24.42 14.98
C ASP A 121 -28.76 -23.58 13.71
N GLY A 122 -27.68 -22.95 13.22
CA GLY A 122 -27.68 -22.23 11.95
C GLY A 122 -27.98 -23.15 10.77
N LEU A 123 -27.35 -24.32 10.71
CA LEU A 123 -27.60 -25.34 9.68
C LEU A 123 -29.05 -25.85 9.71
N ASN A 124 -29.61 -26.07 10.91
CA ASN A 124 -31.02 -26.42 11.07
C ASN A 124 -31.96 -25.32 10.57
N SER A 125 -31.64 -24.06 10.89
CA SER A 125 -32.41 -22.91 10.40
C SER A 125 -32.38 -22.83 8.88
N VAL A 126 -31.19 -22.98 8.28
CA VAL A 126 -31.00 -22.97 6.82
C VAL A 126 -31.75 -24.12 6.15
N LYS A 127 -31.67 -25.35 6.69
CA LYS A 127 -32.42 -26.50 6.18
C LYS A 127 -33.94 -26.28 6.26
N LYS A 128 -34.43 -25.74 7.38
CA LYS A 128 -35.85 -25.43 7.60
C LYS A 128 -36.37 -24.37 6.63
N SER A 129 -35.52 -23.44 6.21
CA SER A 129 -35.83 -22.44 5.17
C SER A 129 -35.81 -23.00 3.74
N GLY A 130 -35.59 -24.31 3.57
CA GLY A 130 -35.69 -24.98 2.27
C GLY A 130 -34.40 -25.02 1.47
N ALA A 131 -33.24 -24.97 2.14
CA ALA A 131 -31.95 -25.11 1.47
C ALA A 131 -31.75 -26.50 0.85
N ASP A 132 -31.39 -26.50 -0.43
CA ASP A 132 -30.96 -27.70 -1.17
C ASP A 132 -29.44 -27.81 -1.25
N LEU A 133 -28.75 -26.67 -1.29
CA LEU A 133 -27.30 -26.54 -1.31
C LEU A 133 -26.88 -25.38 -0.41
N VAL A 134 -25.84 -25.58 0.40
CA VAL A 134 -25.18 -24.49 1.13
C VAL A 134 -23.82 -24.21 0.53
N ILE A 135 -23.53 -22.94 0.27
CA ILE A 135 -22.18 -22.46 -0.06
C ILE A 135 -21.72 -21.64 1.13
N THR A 136 -20.72 -22.15 1.86
CA THR A 136 -20.10 -21.35 2.91
C THR A 136 -19.09 -20.39 2.31
N VAL A 137 -19.03 -19.19 2.86
CA VAL A 137 -18.09 -18.15 2.44
C VAL A 137 -17.38 -17.61 3.67
N ASP A 138 -16.06 -17.54 3.59
CA ASP A 138 -15.20 -17.05 4.68
C ASP A 138 -15.34 -17.86 6.00
N CYS A 139 -15.81 -19.11 5.88
CA CYS A 139 -15.96 -20.00 7.02
C CYS A 139 -16.13 -21.45 6.58
N GLY A 140 -15.98 -22.37 7.54
CA GLY A 140 -16.33 -23.78 7.40
C GLY A 140 -15.13 -24.73 7.28
N ILE A 141 -13.90 -24.25 7.02
CA ILE A 141 -12.74 -25.15 6.84
C ILE A 141 -12.41 -25.98 8.09
N SER A 142 -12.73 -25.45 9.28
CA SER A 142 -12.52 -26.11 10.58
C SER A 142 -13.75 -26.85 11.10
N SER A 143 -14.89 -26.77 10.41
CA SER A 143 -16.20 -27.22 10.89
C SER A 143 -16.49 -28.67 10.50
N VAL A 144 -15.65 -29.60 10.94
CA VAL A 144 -15.74 -31.02 10.57
C VAL A 144 -17.04 -31.64 11.10
N GLU A 145 -17.37 -31.43 12.38
CA GLU A 145 -18.55 -31.99 13.03
C GLU A 145 -19.85 -31.42 12.45
N GLU A 146 -19.88 -30.12 12.15
CA GLU A 146 -21.05 -29.46 11.58
C GLU A 146 -21.31 -29.90 10.14
N VAL A 147 -20.25 -30.18 9.37
CA VAL A 147 -20.38 -30.73 8.00
C VAL A 147 -20.84 -32.19 8.03
N GLU A 148 -20.36 -32.99 8.97
CA GLU A 148 -20.88 -34.34 9.20
C GLU A 148 -22.38 -34.31 9.57
N TYR A 149 -22.77 -33.37 10.43
CA TYR A 149 -24.18 -33.14 10.76
C TYR A 149 -25.01 -32.74 9.54
N ALA A 150 -24.54 -31.78 8.74
CA ALA A 150 -25.20 -31.35 7.51
C ALA A 150 -25.44 -32.52 6.54
N ASN A 151 -24.44 -33.38 6.36
CA ASN A 151 -24.56 -34.60 5.58
C ASN A 151 -25.63 -35.54 6.15
N SER A 152 -25.70 -35.70 7.48
CA SER A 152 -26.69 -36.57 8.14
C SER A 152 -28.14 -36.13 7.92
N ILE A 153 -28.37 -34.83 7.69
CA ILE A 153 -29.69 -34.26 7.40
C ILE A 153 -29.93 -34.05 5.89
N GLY A 154 -29.05 -34.58 5.04
CA GLY A 154 -29.14 -34.45 3.59
C GLY A 154 -29.02 -33.01 3.10
N LEU A 155 -28.12 -32.23 3.70
CA LEU A 155 -27.78 -30.87 3.27
C LEU A 155 -26.38 -30.88 2.65
N GLU A 156 -26.30 -30.80 1.33
CA GLU A 156 -25.02 -30.76 0.62
C GLU A 156 -24.34 -29.39 0.82
N MET A 157 -23.02 -29.40 0.98
CA MET A 157 -22.23 -28.20 1.26
C MET A 157 -21.06 -28.04 0.29
N ILE A 158 -20.84 -26.82 -0.18
CA ILE A 158 -19.62 -26.36 -0.83
C ILE A 158 -18.96 -25.37 0.13
N ILE A 159 -17.73 -25.64 0.53
CA ILE A 159 -16.98 -24.75 1.43
C ILE A 159 -16.09 -23.85 0.60
N THR A 160 -16.17 -22.53 0.81
CA THR A 160 -15.21 -21.55 0.26
C THR A 160 -14.63 -20.76 1.41
N ASP A 161 -13.34 -20.95 1.67
CA ASP A 161 -12.69 -20.44 2.88
C ASP A 161 -11.19 -20.19 2.62
N HIS A 162 -10.54 -19.39 3.46
CA HIS A 162 -9.13 -19.03 3.36
C HIS A 162 -8.34 -19.24 4.67
N HIS A 163 -9.01 -19.62 5.75
CA HIS A 163 -8.38 -19.92 7.04
C HIS A 163 -7.41 -21.10 6.97
N ASP A 164 -6.56 -21.22 7.99
CA ASP A 164 -5.57 -22.30 8.09
C ASP A 164 -6.23 -23.68 8.24
N ILE A 165 -5.66 -24.67 7.55
CA ILE A 165 -6.14 -26.05 7.55
C ILE A 165 -5.47 -26.81 8.69
N ASN A 166 -6.23 -27.14 9.74
CA ASN A 166 -5.67 -27.64 11.01
C ASN A 166 -5.46 -29.16 11.11
N ASN A 167 -5.84 -29.97 10.09
CA ASN A 167 -5.34 -31.33 9.78
C ASN A 167 -6.27 -32.08 8.81
N ILE A 168 -7.58 -32.12 9.10
CA ILE A 168 -8.57 -32.89 8.33
C ILE A 168 -9.49 -31.92 7.60
N LEU A 169 -9.66 -32.13 6.30
CA LEU A 169 -10.66 -31.39 5.53
C LEU A 169 -12.07 -31.91 5.88
N PRO A 170 -13.05 -31.01 6.08
CA PRO A 170 -14.44 -31.41 6.27
C PRO A 170 -14.94 -32.22 5.08
N GLN A 171 -15.78 -33.23 5.34
CA GLN A 171 -16.34 -34.12 4.31
C GLN A 171 -17.51 -33.46 3.56
N ALA A 172 -17.30 -32.24 3.06
CA ALA A 172 -18.26 -31.51 2.26
C ALA A 172 -18.30 -32.04 0.82
N TYR A 173 -19.31 -31.65 0.03
CA TYR A 173 -19.37 -31.99 -1.39
C TYR A 173 -18.15 -31.43 -2.12
N ALA A 174 -17.72 -30.21 -1.81
CA ALA A 174 -16.51 -29.60 -2.34
C ALA A 174 -15.89 -28.65 -1.30
N VAL A 175 -14.56 -28.51 -1.30
CA VAL A 175 -13.84 -27.60 -0.40
C VAL A 175 -12.84 -26.76 -1.19
N VAL A 176 -13.13 -25.49 -1.43
CA VAL A 176 -12.25 -24.56 -2.12
C VAL A 176 -11.52 -23.71 -1.09
N ASN A 177 -10.20 -23.89 -0.98
CA ASN A 177 -9.34 -23.09 -0.11
C ASN A 177 -7.96 -22.92 -0.76
N PRO A 178 -7.37 -21.70 -0.78
CA PRO A 178 -6.08 -21.42 -1.43
C PRO A 178 -4.90 -22.15 -0.79
N LYS A 179 -5.01 -22.58 0.47
CA LYS A 179 -3.95 -23.26 1.24
C LYS A 179 -3.97 -24.79 1.14
N ARG A 180 -4.84 -25.37 0.30
CA ARG A 180 -4.80 -26.82 0.06
C ARG A 180 -3.51 -27.22 -0.64
N GLU A 181 -2.82 -28.23 -0.11
CA GLU A 181 -1.55 -28.74 -0.66
C GLU A 181 -1.70 -29.35 -2.06
N ASP A 182 -2.89 -29.86 -2.39
CA ASP A 182 -3.19 -30.48 -3.69
C ASP A 182 -3.57 -29.47 -4.79
N ASN A 183 -3.59 -28.17 -4.49
CA ASN A 183 -3.87 -27.12 -5.48
C ASN A 183 -2.74 -27.00 -6.53
N PRO A 184 -3.09 -26.96 -7.83
CA PRO A 184 -2.25 -26.33 -8.85
C PRO A 184 -1.98 -24.85 -8.53
N TYR A 185 -3.00 -24.12 -8.05
CA TYR A 185 -2.93 -22.72 -7.62
C TYR A 185 -1.86 -22.48 -6.55
N LYS A 186 -1.15 -21.34 -6.60
CA LYS A 186 0.06 -21.09 -5.79
C LYS A 186 -0.01 -19.92 -4.82
N PHE A 187 -1.07 -19.10 -4.84
CA PHE A 187 -1.14 -17.91 -3.99
C PHE A 187 -2.04 -18.12 -2.75
N GLU A 188 -1.44 -18.53 -1.65
CA GLU A 188 -2.13 -18.98 -0.42
C GLU A 188 -2.85 -17.88 0.39
N TYR A 189 -2.71 -16.62 -0.01
CA TYR A 189 -3.08 -15.47 0.83
C TYR A 189 -4.38 -14.78 0.42
N LEU A 190 -5.22 -15.39 -0.43
CA LEU A 190 -6.52 -14.80 -0.76
C LEU A 190 -7.34 -14.53 0.52
N ALA A 191 -8.12 -13.45 0.50
CA ALA A 191 -9.22 -13.26 1.44
C ALA A 191 -10.35 -14.27 1.17
N GLY A 192 -11.28 -14.43 2.10
CA GLY A 192 -12.52 -15.17 1.92
C GLY A 192 -13.30 -14.68 0.69
N VAL A 193 -13.45 -13.36 0.52
CA VAL A 193 -14.15 -12.78 -0.66
C VAL A 193 -13.38 -13.04 -1.95
N GLY A 194 -12.05 -13.08 -1.89
CA GLY A 194 -11.21 -13.43 -3.04
C GLY A 194 -11.39 -14.88 -3.44
N THR A 195 -11.47 -15.79 -2.48
CA THR A 195 -11.71 -17.22 -2.71
C THR A 195 -13.10 -17.46 -3.28
N ALA A 196 -14.13 -16.84 -2.71
CA ALA A 196 -15.51 -16.88 -3.22
C ALA A 196 -15.61 -16.30 -4.65
N PHE A 197 -14.89 -15.21 -4.92
CA PHE A 197 -14.81 -14.61 -6.26
C PHE A 197 -14.23 -15.57 -7.29
N MET A 198 -13.20 -16.33 -6.95
CA MET A 198 -12.63 -17.33 -7.87
C MET A 198 -13.64 -18.42 -8.23
N VAL A 199 -14.46 -18.89 -7.27
CA VAL A 199 -15.53 -19.85 -7.56
C VAL A 199 -16.59 -19.24 -8.50
N MET A 200 -17.05 -18.02 -8.19
CA MET A 200 -18.04 -17.33 -9.03
C MET A 200 -17.48 -17.00 -10.43
N MET A 201 -16.20 -16.67 -10.54
CA MET A 201 -15.50 -16.47 -11.81
C MET A 201 -15.46 -17.76 -12.62
N GLY A 202 -15.18 -18.91 -12.00
CA GLY A 202 -15.24 -20.22 -12.66
C GLY A 202 -16.66 -20.58 -13.15
N LEU A 203 -17.69 -20.23 -12.37
CA LEU A 203 -19.09 -20.38 -12.76
C LEU A 203 -19.43 -19.54 -14.00
N TYR A 204 -19.12 -18.24 -13.95
CA TYR A 204 -19.36 -17.33 -15.06
C TYR A 204 -18.54 -17.70 -16.30
N GLU A 205 -17.30 -18.17 -16.13
CA GLU A 205 -16.47 -18.67 -17.23
C GLU A 205 -17.09 -19.90 -17.90
N THR A 206 -17.59 -20.86 -17.12
CA THR A 206 -18.28 -22.05 -17.64
C THR A 206 -19.54 -21.71 -18.43
N LEU A 207 -20.25 -20.66 -18.01
CA LEU A 207 -21.46 -20.17 -18.68
C LEU A 207 -21.17 -19.20 -19.85
N GLY A 208 -19.91 -18.94 -20.18
CA GLY A 208 -19.51 -18.02 -21.26
C GLY A 208 -19.73 -16.53 -20.95
N LYS A 209 -19.87 -16.17 -19.67
CA LYS A 209 -20.17 -14.82 -19.16
C LYS A 209 -19.05 -14.20 -18.33
N LYS A 210 -17.81 -14.70 -18.45
CA LYS A 210 -16.66 -14.32 -17.61
C LYS A 210 -16.51 -12.81 -17.37
N GLU A 211 -16.69 -11.97 -18.40
CA GLU A 211 -16.53 -10.52 -18.29
C GLU A 211 -17.53 -9.85 -17.32
N GLU A 212 -18.71 -10.45 -17.14
CA GLU A 212 -19.78 -9.89 -16.30
C GLU A 212 -19.44 -9.93 -14.81
N ILE A 213 -18.58 -10.87 -14.36
CA ILE A 213 -18.22 -10.99 -12.94
C ILE A 213 -17.33 -9.84 -12.45
N TYR A 214 -16.57 -9.19 -13.34
CA TYR A 214 -15.59 -8.17 -12.96
C TYR A 214 -16.21 -6.88 -12.40
N LYS A 215 -17.53 -6.70 -12.55
CA LYS A 215 -18.22 -5.56 -11.94
C LYS A 215 -18.25 -5.61 -10.41
N TYR A 216 -18.12 -6.80 -9.83
CA TYR A 216 -18.12 -7.00 -8.38
C TYR A 216 -16.73 -6.82 -7.73
N LEU A 217 -15.69 -6.47 -8.50
CA LEU A 217 -14.34 -6.29 -7.97
C LEU A 217 -14.25 -5.19 -6.91
N ASP A 218 -15.18 -4.22 -6.90
CA ASP A 218 -15.28 -3.22 -5.83
C ASP A 218 -15.67 -3.84 -4.48
N ILE A 219 -16.63 -4.79 -4.46
CA ILE A 219 -16.98 -5.59 -3.28
C ILE A 219 -15.79 -6.45 -2.84
N VAL A 220 -15.12 -7.13 -3.79
CA VAL A 220 -13.93 -7.95 -3.51
C VAL A 220 -12.80 -7.12 -2.89
N ALA A 221 -12.56 -5.92 -3.40
CA ALA A 221 -11.55 -5.01 -2.85
C ALA A 221 -11.90 -4.55 -1.43
N ILE A 222 -13.18 -4.36 -1.10
CA ILE A 222 -13.60 -4.00 0.27
C ILE A 222 -13.25 -5.11 1.25
N GLY A 223 -13.68 -6.35 0.98
CA GLY A 223 -13.39 -7.50 1.86
C GLY A 223 -11.89 -7.76 1.98
N THR A 224 -11.18 -7.81 0.84
CA THR A 224 -9.73 -8.05 0.80
C THR A 224 -8.93 -7.06 1.64
N VAL A 225 -9.28 -5.77 1.60
CA VAL A 225 -8.57 -4.76 2.41
C VAL A 225 -9.01 -4.81 3.87
N ALA A 226 -10.27 -5.13 4.15
CA ALA A 226 -10.81 -5.21 5.50
C ALA A 226 -10.25 -6.40 6.30
N ASP A 227 -9.95 -7.51 5.61
CA ASP A 227 -9.36 -8.73 6.17
C ASP A 227 -7.83 -8.62 6.43
N ILE A 228 -7.20 -7.53 6.00
CA ILE A 228 -5.77 -7.25 6.26
C ILE A 228 -4.87 -8.37 5.71
N VAL A 229 -5.25 -9.01 4.60
CA VAL A 229 -4.39 -9.97 3.89
C VAL A 229 -3.27 -9.29 3.10
N PRO A 230 -2.16 -9.99 2.80
CA PRO A 230 -1.10 -9.45 1.97
C PRO A 230 -1.61 -8.98 0.60
N LEU A 231 -1.40 -7.69 0.28
CA LEU A 231 -1.71 -7.08 -1.01
C LEU A 231 -0.62 -7.41 -2.06
N LYS A 232 -0.48 -8.70 -2.32
CA LYS A 232 0.38 -9.31 -3.34
C LYS A 232 -0.48 -10.18 -4.28
N GLY A 233 0.12 -10.70 -5.36
CA GLY A 233 -0.57 -11.62 -6.28
C GLY A 233 -1.94 -11.11 -6.71
N GLU A 234 -2.94 -11.99 -6.61
CA GLU A 234 -4.33 -11.77 -6.98
C GLU A 234 -4.99 -10.72 -6.08
N ASN A 235 -4.72 -10.70 -4.77
CA ASN A 235 -5.26 -9.66 -3.86
C ASN A 235 -4.87 -8.26 -4.32
N ARG A 236 -3.64 -8.08 -4.85
CA ARG A 236 -3.21 -6.80 -5.42
C ARG A 236 -4.01 -6.44 -6.65
N ILE A 237 -4.26 -7.40 -7.53
CA ILE A 237 -5.05 -7.19 -8.77
C ILE A 237 -6.48 -6.82 -8.40
N PHE A 238 -7.14 -7.62 -7.56
CA PHE A 238 -8.51 -7.38 -7.09
C PHE A 238 -8.63 -6.01 -6.42
N THR A 239 -7.73 -5.72 -5.49
CA THR A 239 -7.75 -4.45 -4.76
C THR A 239 -7.52 -3.27 -5.70
N LYS A 240 -6.53 -3.32 -6.61
CA LYS A 240 -6.25 -2.21 -7.54
C LYS A 240 -7.47 -1.91 -8.41
N LEU A 241 -8.00 -2.93 -9.08
CA LEU A 241 -9.10 -2.78 -10.03
C LEU A 241 -10.41 -2.44 -9.32
N GLY A 242 -10.66 -3.01 -8.14
CA GLY A 242 -11.83 -2.71 -7.33
C GLY A 242 -11.83 -1.30 -6.75
N LEU A 243 -10.69 -0.80 -6.26
CA LEU A 243 -10.57 0.59 -5.77
C LEU A 243 -10.87 1.59 -6.90
N GLU A 244 -10.43 1.32 -8.13
CA GLU A 244 -10.74 2.17 -9.29
C GLU A 244 -12.24 2.19 -9.63
N ARG A 245 -12.94 1.10 -9.32
CA ARG A 245 -14.39 0.94 -9.56
C ARG A 245 -15.27 1.57 -8.49
N LEU A 246 -14.82 1.70 -7.24
CA LEU A 246 -15.64 2.20 -6.12
C LEU A 246 -16.36 3.52 -6.41
N LYS A 247 -15.67 4.50 -7.01
CA LYS A 247 -16.27 5.81 -7.37
C LYS A 247 -17.44 5.70 -8.36
N SER A 248 -17.47 4.63 -9.14
CA SER A 248 -18.46 4.34 -10.17
C SER A 248 -19.13 2.98 -9.93
N THR A 249 -19.26 2.58 -8.66
CA THR A 249 -19.90 1.32 -8.30
C THR A 249 -21.32 1.23 -8.87
N VAL A 250 -21.69 0.05 -9.33
CA VAL A 250 -23.01 -0.24 -9.89
C VAL A 250 -24.02 -0.63 -8.82
N HIS A 251 -23.55 -0.89 -7.59
CA HIS A 251 -24.37 -1.35 -6.47
C HIS A 251 -25.07 -0.16 -5.79
N PRO A 252 -26.41 -0.04 -5.89
CA PRO A 252 -27.12 1.17 -5.44
C PRO A 252 -26.87 1.50 -3.96
N GLY A 253 -26.91 0.50 -3.08
CA GLY A 253 -26.69 0.73 -1.66
C GLY A 253 -25.25 1.09 -1.30
N LEU A 254 -24.25 0.47 -1.94
CA LEU A 254 -22.85 0.88 -1.77
C LEU A 254 -22.63 2.29 -2.31
N LYS A 255 -23.18 2.63 -3.48
CA LYS A 255 -23.10 3.98 -4.05
C LYS A 255 -23.66 5.02 -3.09
N LEU A 256 -24.82 4.77 -2.50
CA LEU A 256 -25.45 5.68 -1.55
C LEU A 256 -24.61 5.86 -0.28
N LEU A 257 -24.05 4.77 0.26
CA LEU A 257 -23.15 4.84 1.40
C LEU A 257 -21.94 5.73 1.08
N LEU A 258 -21.28 5.49 -0.06
CA LEU A 258 -20.12 6.25 -0.51
C LEU A 258 -20.45 7.74 -0.70
N GLN A 259 -21.61 8.07 -1.29
CA GLN A 259 -22.08 9.46 -1.44
C GLN A 259 -22.36 10.14 -0.09
N THR A 260 -22.71 9.37 0.94
CA THR A 260 -23.01 9.91 2.27
C THR A 260 -21.73 10.21 3.06
N ILE A 261 -20.66 9.44 2.84
CA ILE A 261 -19.41 9.56 3.62
C ILE A 261 -18.30 10.34 2.90
N PHE A 262 -18.43 10.57 1.59
CA PHE A 262 -17.47 11.33 0.78
C PHE A 262 -18.17 12.43 -0.02
N ASP A 263 -17.92 13.68 0.35
CA ASP A 263 -18.47 14.87 -0.34
C ASP A 263 -17.97 15.01 -1.79
N ASP A 264 -16.77 14.49 -2.09
CA ASP A 264 -16.04 14.64 -3.34
C ASP A 264 -15.98 13.34 -4.19
N LEU A 265 -16.98 12.47 -4.04
CA LEU A 265 -16.98 11.10 -4.62
C LEU A 265 -16.58 11.03 -6.10
N GLU A 266 -17.04 11.97 -6.93
CA GLU A 266 -16.80 11.95 -8.39
C GLU A 266 -15.32 12.13 -8.75
N GLU A 267 -14.57 12.93 -7.98
CA GLU A 267 -13.14 13.19 -8.21
C GLU A 267 -12.23 12.30 -7.34
N LYS A 268 -12.81 11.55 -6.41
CA LYS A 268 -12.07 10.77 -5.43
C LYS A 268 -11.27 9.63 -6.06
N LYS A 269 -9.97 9.58 -5.72
CA LYS A 269 -9.10 8.41 -5.94
C LYS A 269 -9.07 7.58 -4.65
N PHE A 270 -9.83 6.50 -4.64
CA PHE A 270 -9.85 5.57 -3.50
C PHE A 270 -8.49 4.91 -3.30
N ASN A 271 -8.14 4.73 -2.03
CA ASN A 271 -6.98 3.97 -1.58
C ASN A 271 -7.39 3.02 -0.44
N THR A 272 -6.45 2.20 0.00
CA THR A 272 -6.66 1.23 1.07
C THR A 272 -6.96 1.86 2.43
N TYR A 273 -6.56 3.12 2.67
CA TYR A 273 -6.96 3.85 3.87
C TYR A 273 -8.45 4.18 3.86
N ASP A 274 -9.00 4.62 2.71
CA ASP A 274 -10.43 4.88 2.58
C ASP A 274 -11.24 3.61 2.88
N VAL A 275 -10.79 2.45 2.40
CA VAL A 275 -11.45 1.18 2.68
C VAL A 275 -11.24 0.74 4.13
N GLY A 276 -10.00 0.56 4.57
CA GLY A 276 -9.70 -0.03 5.89
C GLY A 276 -10.06 0.84 7.09
N PHE A 277 -10.10 2.18 6.95
CA PHE A 277 -10.34 3.09 8.07
C PHE A 277 -11.63 3.90 8.00
N ILE A 278 -12.30 3.93 6.84
CA ILE A 278 -13.57 4.66 6.67
C ILE A 278 -14.71 3.70 6.35
N ILE A 279 -14.60 2.93 5.26
CA ILE A 279 -15.67 2.05 4.77
C ILE A 279 -15.83 0.80 5.64
N ALA A 280 -14.77 -0.01 5.80
CA ALA A 280 -14.81 -1.26 6.55
C ALA A 280 -15.26 -1.07 8.02
N PRO A 281 -14.86 -0.02 8.76
CA PRO A 281 -15.38 0.23 10.10
C PRO A 281 -16.89 0.48 10.19
N ILE A 282 -17.52 0.96 9.10
CA ILE A 282 -18.99 1.15 9.06
C ILE A 282 -19.69 -0.22 9.02
N PHE A 283 -19.21 -1.12 8.16
CA PHE A 283 -19.74 -2.49 8.09
C PHE A 283 -19.45 -3.27 9.38
N ASN A 284 -18.23 -3.16 9.92
CA ASN A 284 -17.84 -3.79 11.19
C ASN A 284 -18.66 -3.31 12.39
N ALA A 285 -19.20 -2.09 12.37
CA ALA A 285 -20.05 -1.60 13.46
C ALA A 285 -21.34 -2.43 13.57
N ALA A 286 -21.87 -2.92 12.44
CA ALA A 286 -23.05 -3.79 12.38
C ALA A 286 -22.80 -5.15 13.04
N GLY A 287 -21.67 -5.80 12.72
CA GLY A 287 -21.31 -7.10 13.29
C GLY A 287 -20.99 -7.04 14.79
N ARG A 288 -20.68 -5.86 15.34
CA ARG A 288 -20.47 -5.66 16.78
C ARG A 288 -21.77 -5.37 17.54
N ILE A 289 -22.84 -5.00 16.83
CA ILE A 289 -24.15 -4.63 17.37
C ILE A 289 -25.20 -5.49 16.65
N GLU A 290 -25.20 -6.80 16.94
CA GLU A 290 -26.24 -7.82 16.69
C GLU A 290 -26.97 -7.85 15.32
N ASP A 291 -26.56 -7.10 14.28
CA ASP A 291 -27.25 -7.06 12.98
C ASP A 291 -26.28 -6.92 11.79
N ALA A 292 -25.32 -7.86 11.67
CA ALA A 292 -24.48 -7.98 10.46
C ALA A 292 -25.30 -8.18 9.16
N LYS A 293 -26.53 -8.69 9.28
CA LYS A 293 -27.46 -8.84 8.15
C LYS A 293 -27.80 -7.50 7.51
N MET A 294 -27.84 -6.40 8.26
CA MET A 294 -28.02 -5.07 7.69
C MET A 294 -26.92 -4.69 6.70
N ALA A 295 -25.66 -5.05 6.97
CA ALA A 295 -24.55 -4.73 6.08
C ALA A 295 -24.67 -5.48 4.74
N VAL A 296 -25.04 -6.76 4.77
CA VAL A 296 -25.33 -7.54 3.54
C VAL A 296 -26.52 -6.91 2.81
N LYS A 297 -27.64 -6.64 3.51
CA LYS A 297 -28.83 -5.99 2.94
C LYS A 297 -28.50 -4.68 2.23
N LEU A 298 -27.62 -3.85 2.80
CA LEU A 298 -27.20 -2.61 2.16
C LEU A 298 -26.52 -2.88 0.82
N ILE A 299 -25.56 -3.82 0.76
CA ILE A 299 -24.80 -4.08 -0.47
C ILE A 299 -25.70 -4.68 -1.55
N ILE A 300 -26.63 -5.56 -1.18
CA ILE A 300 -27.51 -6.26 -2.13
C ILE A 300 -28.81 -5.52 -2.49
N SER A 301 -29.12 -4.39 -1.84
CA SER A 301 -30.39 -3.69 -2.03
C SER A 301 -30.45 -2.93 -3.36
N ASP A 302 -31.55 -3.14 -4.08
CA ASP A 302 -31.92 -2.35 -5.25
C ASP A 302 -32.79 -1.12 -4.89
N SER A 303 -33.19 -0.99 -3.61
CA SER A 303 -34.06 0.08 -3.12
C SER A 303 -33.27 1.22 -2.49
N MET A 304 -33.28 2.38 -3.14
CA MET A 304 -32.63 3.59 -2.61
C MET A 304 -33.21 4.07 -1.27
N ILE A 305 -34.47 3.72 -0.96
CA ILE A 305 -35.10 4.07 0.32
C ILE A 305 -34.53 3.18 1.43
N GLU A 306 -34.56 1.87 1.23
CA GLU A 306 -34.02 0.88 2.18
C GLU A 306 -32.53 1.13 2.42
N ALA A 307 -31.76 1.30 1.33
CA ALA A 307 -30.33 1.60 1.42
C ALA A 307 -30.04 2.87 2.24
N ARG A 308 -30.91 3.90 2.15
CA ARG A 308 -30.73 5.15 2.90
C ARG A 308 -30.91 4.93 4.40
N GLU A 309 -31.95 4.19 4.78
CA GLU A 309 -32.24 3.88 6.18
C GLU A 309 -31.12 3.03 6.78
N ILE A 310 -30.70 1.97 6.08
CA ILE A 310 -29.60 1.12 6.53
C ILE A 310 -28.30 1.92 6.64
N SER A 311 -27.94 2.71 5.62
CA SER A 311 -26.70 3.52 5.64
C SER A 311 -26.67 4.46 6.84
N LYS A 312 -27.79 5.14 7.13
CA LYS A 312 -27.90 6.04 8.28
C LYS A 312 -27.67 5.31 9.60
N THR A 313 -28.26 4.13 9.76
CA THR A 313 -28.09 3.31 10.97
C THR A 313 -26.65 2.86 11.14
N LEU A 314 -26.02 2.33 10.08
CA LEU A 314 -24.62 1.85 10.14
C LEU A 314 -23.63 2.99 10.44
N ILE A 315 -23.83 4.17 9.84
CA ILE A 315 -23.01 5.35 10.13
C ILE A 315 -23.19 5.79 11.59
N GLY A 316 -24.43 5.81 12.10
CA GLY A 316 -24.73 6.12 13.50
C GLY A 316 -24.04 5.16 14.47
N GLN A 317 -24.16 3.85 14.25
CA GLN A 317 -23.51 2.81 15.04
C GLN A 317 -21.98 2.95 15.04
N ASN A 318 -21.37 3.25 13.89
CA ASN A 318 -19.93 3.50 13.83
C ASN A 318 -19.52 4.78 14.56
N SER A 319 -20.36 5.81 14.57
CA SER A 319 -20.12 7.03 15.37
C SER A 319 -20.13 6.71 16.86
N GLU A 320 -21.16 6.02 17.35
CA GLU A 320 -21.26 5.60 18.75
C GLU A 320 -20.06 4.74 19.17
N ARG A 321 -19.67 3.77 18.33
CA ARG A 321 -18.47 2.96 18.55
C ARG A 321 -17.21 3.81 18.69
N LYS A 322 -17.04 4.85 17.87
CA LYS A 322 -15.89 5.76 17.94
C LYS A 322 -15.90 6.59 19.23
N ASP A 323 -17.07 7.03 19.69
CA ASP A 323 -17.21 7.78 20.94
C ASP A 323 -16.85 6.92 22.15
N VAL A 324 -17.38 5.69 22.22
CA VAL A 324 -17.00 4.69 23.24
C VAL A 324 -15.50 4.43 23.22
N GLN A 325 -14.91 4.25 22.04
CA GLN A 325 -13.48 4.03 21.87
C GLN A 325 -12.64 5.20 22.38
N ALA A 326 -13.03 6.44 22.08
CA ALA A 326 -12.31 7.63 22.53
C ALA A 326 -12.37 7.75 24.06
N ASN A 327 -13.53 7.49 24.66
CA ASN A 327 -13.72 7.52 26.10
C ASN A 327 -12.88 6.46 26.82
N ILE A 328 -12.88 5.21 26.32
CA ILE A 328 -12.05 4.13 26.91
C ILE A 328 -10.57 4.44 26.75
N LEU A 329 -10.13 4.89 25.57
CA LEU A 329 -8.72 5.24 25.34
C LEU A 329 -8.25 6.30 26.33
N LYS A 330 -9.04 7.36 26.54
CA LYS A 330 -8.70 8.42 27.50
C LYS A 330 -8.55 7.87 28.93
N LYS A 331 -9.49 7.05 29.39
CA LYS A 331 -9.42 6.41 30.73
C LYS A 331 -8.19 5.52 30.87
N VAL A 332 -7.89 4.73 29.83
CA VAL A 332 -6.71 3.86 29.79
C VAL A 332 -5.42 4.69 29.85
N GLU A 333 -5.32 5.78 29.10
CA GLU A 333 -4.15 6.67 29.16
C GLU A 333 -3.99 7.33 30.54
N GLU A 334 -5.09 7.77 31.16
CA GLU A 334 -5.08 8.33 32.51
C GLU A 334 -4.59 7.31 33.56
N GLU A 335 -5.03 6.05 33.47
CA GLU A 335 -4.57 4.99 34.38
C GLU A 335 -3.10 4.59 34.14
N ILE A 336 -2.63 4.58 32.88
CA ILE A 336 -1.22 4.35 32.56
C ILE A 336 -0.33 5.42 33.18
N GLU A 337 -0.70 6.70 33.03
CA GLU A 337 0.06 7.82 33.56
C GLU A 337 0.05 7.86 35.09
N LYS A 338 -1.14 7.71 35.69
CA LYS A 338 -1.35 7.74 37.15
C LYS A 338 -0.54 6.67 37.88
N ASN A 339 -0.50 5.45 37.35
CA ASN A 339 0.20 4.32 37.97
C ASN A 339 1.59 4.07 37.38
N ARG A 340 2.02 4.88 36.40
CA ARG A 340 3.29 4.75 35.69
C ARG A 340 3.51 3.38 35.03
N TYR A 341 2.44 2.76 34.51
CA TYR A 341 2.55 1.49 33.77
C TYR A 341 3.38 1.60 32.49
N TYR A 342 3.69 2.81 32.02
CA TYR A 342 4.65 3.02 30.94
C TYR A 342 6.08 2.62 31.32
N GLU A 343 6.39 2.37 32.60
CA GLU A 343 7.70 1.87 33.06
C GLU A 343 7.77 0.33 33.03
N ASP A 344 6.63 -0.36 33.09
CA ASP A 344 6.55 -1.82 33.04
C ASP A 344 6.95 -2.37 31.67
N ASN A 345 7.36 -3.64 31.61
CA ASN A 345 7.65 -4.33 30.34
C ASN A 345 6.38 -4.62 29.53
N VAL A 346 5.21 -4.67 30.19
CA VAL A 346 3.89 -4.89 29.59
C VAL A 346 2.88 -3.95 30.22
N ILE A 347 2.04 -3.34 29.40
CA ILE A 347 0.97 -2.46 29.87
C ILE A 347 -0.28 -3.31 30.10
N VAL A 348 -0.76 -3.40 31.33
CA VAL A 348 -1.98 -4.13 31.69
C VAL A 348 -2.95 -3.19 32.39
N VAL A 349 -4.06 -2.86 31.73
CA VAL A 349 -5.09 -1.97 32.29
C VAL A 349 -6.45 -2.66 32.26
N SER A 350 -7.14 -2.65 33.38
CA SER A 350 -8.50 -3.15 33.53
C SER A 350 -9.42 -2.03 34.02
N GLY A 351 -10.71 -2.14 33.73
CA GLY A 351 -11.67 -1.20 34.27
C GLY A 351 -13.12 -1.54 33.95
N GLU A 352 -14.02 -1.06 34.81
CA GLU A 352 -15.46 -1.12 34.58
C GLU A 352 -15.88 -0.21 33.41
N GLY A 353 -16.81 -0.71 32.59
CA GLY A 353 -17.32 0.00 31.41
C GLY A 353 -16.37 -0.01 30.20
N PHE A 354 -15.29 -0.79 30.25
CA PHE A 354 -14.42 -1.03 29.09
C PHE A 354 -15.06 -2.06 28.16
N HIS A 355 -15.94 -1.66 27.26
CA HIS A 355 -16.67 -2.59 26.39
C HIS A 355 -15.75 -3.55 25.58
N HIS A 356 -15.88 -4.88 25.73
CA HIS A 356 -15.04 -5.89 25.04
C HIS A 356 -15.02 -5.72 23.52
N GLY A 357 -16.13 -5.24 22.95
CA GLY A 357 -16.24 -4.89 21.53
C GLY A 357 -15.33 -3.74 21.07
N VAL A 358 -14.54 -3.10 21.95
CA VAL A 358 -13.71 -1.93 21.60
C VAL A 358 -12.28 -2.00 22.17
N ILE A 359 -12.08 -2.70 23.29
CA ILE A 359 -10.78 -2.78 24.00
C ILE A 359 -9.60 -3.24 23.12
N GLY A 360 -9.82 -4.08 22.12
CA GLY A 360 -8.75 -4.52 21.21
C GLY A 360 -8.20 -3.38 20.33
N ILE A 361 -9.04 -2.41 19.95
CA ILE A 361 -8.62 -1.22 19.18
C ILE A 361 -7.85 -0.26 20.09
N VAL A 362 -8.29 -0.14 21.34
CA VAL A 362 -7.60 0.66 22.35
C VAL A 362 -6.22 0.08 22.64
N ALA A 363 -6.12 -1.25 22.82
CA ALA A 363 -4.84 -1.93 23.01
C ALA A 363 -3.86 -1.64 21.86
N SER A 364 -4.31 -1.71 20.60
CA SER A 364 -3.46 -1.36 19.44
C SER A 364 -2.94 0.07 19.49
N LYS A 365 -3.77 1.05 19.87
CA LYS A 365 -3.33 2.45 20.00
C LYS A 365 -2.31 2.68 21.12
N ILE A 366 -2.45 1.94 22.22
CA ILE A 366 -1.48 1.99 23.32
C ILE A 366 -0.15 1.35 22.91
N VAL A 367 -0.18 0.23 22.17
CA VAL A 367 1.03 -0.34 21.53
C VAL A 367 1.68 0.68 20.61
N ASP A 368 0.93 1.40 19.77
CA ASP A 368 1.49 2.40 18.86
C ASP A 368 2.17 3.57 19.60
N LYS A 369 1.64 3.96 20.77
CA LYS A 369 2.14 5.08 21.58
C LYS A 369 3.37 4.71 22.41
N TYR A 370 3.34 3.58 23.11
CA TYR A 370 4.40 3.19 24.05
C TYR A 370 5.34 2.11 23.52
N TYR A 371 5.00 1.45 22.40
CA TYR A 371 5.72 0.31 21.83
C TYR A 371 6.03 -0.79 22.85
N LYS A 372 5.00 -1.20 23.61
CA LYS A 372 5.05 -2.30 24.59
C LYS A 372 3.88 -3.25 24.38
N PRO A 373 4.04 -4.57 24.63
CA PRO A 373 2.91 -5.48 24.69
C PRO A 373 1.83 -4.89 25.61
N THR A 374 0.58 -4.90 25.16
CA THR A 374 -0.53 -4.23 25.85
C THR A 374 -1.71 -5.16 25.99
N ILE A 375 -2.32 -5.16 27.18
CA ILE A 375 -3.48 -5.95 27.54
C ILE A 375 -4.50 -5.01 28.17
N ILE A 376 -5.68 -4.92 27.57
CA ILE A 376 -6.80 -4.12 28.09
C ILE A 376 -7.94 -5.08 28.47
N MET A 377 -8.55 -4.89 29.64
CA MET A 377 -9.56 -5.80 30.18
C MET A 377 -10.88 -5.09 30.50
N GLU A 378 -12.00 -5.68 30.08
CA GLU A 378 -13.35 -5.38 30.55
C GLU A 378 -13.61 -6.08 31.87
N GLU A 379 -13.90 -5.35 32.94
CA GLU A 379 -14.39 -5.94 34.19
C GLU A 379 -15.93 -5.97 34.19
N LYS A 380 -16.51 -7.17 34.27
CA LYS A 380 -17.96 -7.37 34.32
C LYS A 380 -18.33 -8.66 35.04
N ASP A 381 -19.29 -8.58 35.98
CA ASP A 381 -19.85 -9.73 36.70
C ASP A 381 -18.79 -10.63 37.37
N GLY A 382 -17.74 -10.04 37.94
CA GLY A 382 -16.63 -10.76 38.59
C GLY A 382 -15.63 -11.43 37.64
N ILE A 383 -15.80 -11.26 36.33
CA ILE A 383 -14.90 -11.79 35.30
C ILE A 383 -14.30 -10.62 34.50
N ALA A 384 -12.99 -10.69 34.25
CA ALA A 384 -12.29 -9.77 33.38
C ALA A 384 -12.08 -10.40 31.99
N LYS A 385 -12.64 -9.80 30.93
CA LYS A 385 -12.42 -10.20 29.53
C LYS A 385 -11.35 -9.33 28.89
N ALA A 386 -10.27 -9.92 28.44
CA ALA A 386 -9.08 -9.22 27.94
C ALA A 386 -8.96 -9.27 26.41
N SER A 387 -8.40 -8.19 25.84
CA SER A 387 -7.82 -8.19 24.50
C SER A 387 -6.37 -7.75 24.55
N CYS A 388 -5.51 -8.52 23.90
CA CYS A 388 -4.06 -8.36 23.93
C CYS A 388 -3.54 -7.96 22.55
N ARG A 389 -2.50 -7.13 22.53
CA ARG A 389 -1.71 -6.77 21.35
C ARG A 389 -0.23 -6.82 21.70
N SER A 390 0.59 -7.32 20.78
CA SER A 390 2.02 -7.48 20.99
C SER A 390 2.86 -6.58 20.08
N ILE A 391 4.15 -6.48 20.37
CA ILE A 391 5.17 -5.86 19.52
C ILE A 391 5.96 -6.91 18.73
N ASP A 392 6.72 -6.48 17.72
CA ASP A 392 7.65 -7.36 16.99
C ASP A 392 8.62 -8.00 18.01
N GLY A 393 8.83 -9.32 17.91
CA GLY A 393 9.77 -10.05 18.78
C GLY A 393 9.16 -10.66 20.05
N TYR A 394 7.89 -10.40 20.37
CA TYR A 394 7.21 -11.06 21.49
C TYR A 394 5.92 -11.77 21.06
N SER A 395 5.81 -13.06 21.37
CA SER A 395 4.58 -13.83 21.14
C SER A 395 3.68 -13.76 22.38
N ILE A 396 2.58 -13.00 22.29
CA ILE A 396 1.67 -12.86 23.44
C ILE A 396 1.06 -14.22 23.83
N ILE A 397 0.73 -15.06 22.85
CA ILE A 397 0.14 -16.38 23.10
C ILE A 397 1.11 -17.34 23.81
N GLU A 398 2.41 -17.25 23.53
CA GLU A 398 3.43 -18.01 24.28
C GLU A 398 3.52 -17.52 25.73
N GLY A 399 3.46 -16.20 25.95
CA GLY A 399 3.36 -15.62 27.28
C GLY A 399 2.15 -16.15 28.05
N LEU A 400 0.96 -16.15 27.45
CA LEU A 400 -0.25 -16.72 28.06
C LEU A 400 -0.09 -18.23 28.32
N ASN A 401 0.51 -18.98 27.39
CA ASN A 401 0.77 -20.41 27.58
C ASN A 401 1.67 -20.73 28.78
N SER A 402 2.44 -19.78 29.30
CA SER A 402 3.28 -19.97 30.48
C SER A 402 2.54 -19.87 31.82
N MET A 403 1.26 -19.45 31.81
CA MET A 403 0.46 -19.20 33.02
C MET A 403 -1.00 -19.67 32.86
N ARG A 404 -1.18 -20.85 32.24
CA ARG A 404 -2.48 -21.41 31.84
C ARG A 404 -3.49 -21.52 32.98
N GLU A 405 -3.01 -21.73 34.20
CA GLU A 405 -3.79 -21.93 35.42
C GLU A 405 -4.62 -20.71 35.86
N ILE A 406 -4.31 -19.53 35.31
CA ILE A 406 -4.99 -18.28 35.65
C ILE A 406 -6.29 -18.14 34.84
N PHE A 407 -6.31 -18.66 33.60
CA PHE A 407 -7.36 -18.39 32.63
C PHE A 407 -8.57 -19.31 32.78
N ILE A 408 -9.75 -18.72 32.60
CA ILE A 408 -11.01 -19.45 32.41
C ILE A 408 -11.09 -19.94 30.95
N LYS A 409 -10.78 -19.05 30.00
CA LYS A 409 -10.66 -19.33 28.57
C LYS A 409 -9.59 -18.42 27.98
N TYR A 410 -8.81 -18.90 27.02
CA TYR A 410 -7.86 -18.07 26.28
C TYR A 410 -7.57 -18.64 24.90
N GLY A 411 -7.08 -17.79 23.99
CA GLY A 411 -6.68 -18.18 22.64
C GLY A 411 -6.14 -16.99 21.83
N GLY A 412 -5.53 -17.29 20.68
CA GLY A 412 -4.99 -16.27 19.78
C GLY A 412 -3.68 -16.70 19.12
N HIS A 413 -2.94 -15.73 18.64
CA HIS A 413 -1.68 -15.89 17.91
C HIS A 413 -0.60 -14.94 18.47
N ALA A 414 0.59 -14.95 17.87
CA ALA A 414 1.74 -14.20 18.38
C ALA A 414 1.48 -12.69 18.56
N GLY A 415 0.77 -12.05 17.62
CA GLY A 415 0.52 -10.60 17.65
C GLY A 415 -0.74 -10.15 18.42
N ALA A 416 -1.69 -11.06 18.66
CA ALA A 416 -2.97 -10.74 19.27
C ALA A 416 -3.58 -11.98 19.95
N ALA A 417 -4.18 -11.77 21.12
CA ALA A 417 -4.87 -12.82 21.85
C ALA A 417 -6.06 -12.27 22.64
N GLY A 418 -6.92 -13.15 23.11
CA GLY A 418 -8.02 -12.84 24.03
C GLY A 418 -8.11 -13.90 25.12
N PHE A 419 -8.52 -13.48 26.32
CA PHE A 419 -8.72 -14.39 27.44
C PHE A 419 -9.75 -13.88 28.44
N SER A 420 -10.16 -14.73 29.37
CA SER A 420 -10.94 -14.36 30.56
C SER A 420 -10.28 -14.87 31.84
N ILE A 421 -10.31 -14.04 32.88
CA ILE A 421 -9.81 -14.36 34.24
C ILE A 421 -10.81 -13.88 35.29
N ASP A 422 -10.70 -14.40 36.51
CA ASP A 422 -11.39 -13.83 37.68
C ASP A 422 -10.78 -12.45 37.99
N VAL A 423 -11.62 -11.45 38.30
CA VAL A 423 -11.15 -10.08 38.60
C VAL A 423 -10.14 -10.04 39.75
N ASN A 424 -10.24 -10.97 40.71
CA ASN A 424 -9.31 -11.05 41.84
C ASN A 424 -7.90 -11.52 41.43
N LYS A 425 -7.74 -12.10 40.23
CA LYS A 425 -6.44 -12.56 39.70
C LYS A 425 -5.72 -11.51 38.84
N ILE A 426 -6.29 -10.32 38.62
CA ILE A 426 -5.72 -9.29 37.72
C ILE A 426 -4.31 -8.88 38.15
N GLU A 427 -4.09 -8.60 39.44
CA GLU A 427 -2.78 -8.15 39.93
C GLU A 427 -1.73 -9.29 39.88
N GLU A 428 -2.14 -10.53 40.19
CA GLU A 428 -1.28 -11.71 40.04
C GLU A 428 -0.85 -11.88 38.57
N PHE A 429 -1.80 -11.78 37.65
CA PHE A 429 -1.55 -11.85 36.22
C PHE A 429 -0.62 -10.73 35.75
N ARG A 430 -0.86 -9.47 36.16
CA ARG A 430 -0.03 -8.32 35.79
C ARG A 430 1.42 -8.55 36.20
N SER A 431 1.65 -8.98 37.44
CA SER A 431 3.01 -9.26 37.94
C SER A 431 3.68 -10.41 37.18
N LYS A 432 2.99 -11.53 36.95
CA LYS A 432 3.54 -12.69 36.22
C LYS A 432 3.88 -12.34 34.77
N MET A 433 2.98 -11.63 34.09
CA MET A 433 3.18 -11.24 32.70
C MET A 433 4.33 -10.23 32.57
N ASN A 434 4.43 -9.25 33.48
CA ASN A 434 5.52 -8.26 33.47
C ASN A 434 6.90 -8.91 33.67
N ALA A 435 6.99 -9.87 34.58
CA ALA A 435 8.21 -10.64 34.81
C ALA A 435 8.57 -11.52 33.59
N HIS A 436 7.58 -12.18 32.98
CA HIS A 436 7.79 -13.00 31.79
C HIS A 436 8.32 -12.16 30.62
N VAL A 437 7.67 -11.02 30.31
CA VAL A 437 8.11 -10.14 29.22
C VAL A 437 9.51 -9.61 29.48
N GLY A 438 9.82 -9.20 30.71
CA GLY A 438 11.15 -8.70 31.08
C GLY A 438 12.26 -9.75 31.05
N ALA A 439 11.93 -11.04 31.19
CA ALA A 439 12.88 -12.13 31.04
C ALA A 439 13.11 -12.54 29.58
N THR A 440 12.12 -12.29 28.71
CA THR A 440 12.14 -12.69 27.30
C THR A 440 12.71 -11.60 26.38
N LEU A 441 12.42 -10.33 26.65
CA LEU A 441 12.82 -9.21 25.80
C LEU A 441 14.05 -8.46 26.34
N SER A 442 14.89 -7.99 25.42
CA SER A 442 15.98 -7.07 25.74
C SER A 442 15.53 -5.61 25.69
N LEU A 443 16.33 -4.70 26.26
CA LEU A 443 16.08 -3.25 26.16
C LEU A 443 16.04 -2.74 24.72
N GLU A 444 16.66 -3.43 23.76
CA GLU A 444 16.64 -3.03 22.36
C GLU A 444 15.32 -3.40 21.67
N ASP A 445 14.63 -4.44 22.16
CA ASP A 445 13.35 -4.89 21.60
C ASP A 445 12.21 -3.91 21.92
N PHE A 446 12.34 -3.13 23.00
CA PHE A 446 11.42 -2.05 23.34
C PHE A 446 11.60 -0.78 22.50
N LYS A 447 12.60 -0.73 21.60
CA LYS A 447 12.78 0.38 20.67
C LYS A 447 12.06 0.07 19.36
N LYS A 448 11.06 0.89 19.02
CA LYS A 448 10.30 0.75 17.78
C LYS A 448 11.24 0.69 16.56
N PRO A 449 11.20 -0.38 15.76
CA PRO A 449 12.01 -0.50 14.57
C PRO A 449 11.45 0.40 13.47
N VAL A 450 12.31 1.25 12.92
CA VAL A 450 12.01 2.12 11.78
C VAL A 450 12.69 1.50 10.55
N LYS A 451 11.92 0.72 9.78
CA LYS A 451 12.39 -0.06 8.63
C LYS A 451 12.48 0.87 7.40
N ILE A 452 13.67 1.37 7.11
CA ILE A 452 13.97 2.31 6.02
C ILE A 452 14.23 1.52 4.73
N ASP A 453 13.41 1.75 3.72
CA ASP A 453 13.55 1.13 2.41
C ASP A 453 14.72 1.72 1.62
N LYS A 454 14.92 3.05 1.68
CA LYS A 454 15.96 3.70 0.88
C LYS A 454 16.41 5.05 1.47
N LYS A 455 17.72 5.26 1.58
CA LYS A 455 18.31 6.60 1.70
C LYS A 455 18.22 7.29 0.34
N ILE A 456 17.67 8.50 0.28
CA ILE A 456 17.43 9.23 -0.96
C ILE A 456 18.04 10.63 -0.89
N GLY A 457 18.54 11.14 -2.02
CA GLY A 457 18.99 12.53 -2.14
C GLY A 457 17.82 13.50 -2.02
N PHE A 458 18.02 14.61 -1.30
CA PHE A 458 16.97 15.60 -1.05
C PHE A 458 16.40 16.24 -2.34
N THR A 459 17.24 16.38 -3.37
CA THR A 459 16.86 16.89 -4.69
C THR A 459 15.92 15.96 -5.45
N LYS A 460 15.88 14.66 -5.13
CA LYS A 460 14.98 13.67 -5.76
C LYS A 460 13.56 13.66 -5.18
N LEU A 461 13.29 14.50 -4.18
CA LEU A 461 11.97 14.63 -3.57
C LEU A 461 11.05 15.50 -4.43
N ILE A 462 10.73 14.98 -5.62
CA ILE A 462 9.98 15.66 -6.68
C ILE A 462 8.70 14.93 -7.04
N TYR A 463 7.80 15.65 -7.73
CA TYR A 463 6.52 15.10 -8.19
C TYR A 463 6.70 13.86 -9.07
N ASN A 464 7.69 13.86 -9.98
CA ASN A 464 7.97 12.71 -10.85
C ASN A 464 8.24 11.42 -10.05
N PHE A 465 9.10 11.52 -9.03
CA PHE A 465 9.45 10.38 -8.20
C PHE A 465 8.23 9.89 -7.41
N TYR A 466 7.41 10.80 -6.87
CA TYR A 466 6.14 10.42 -6.25
C TYR A 466 5.21 9.67 -7.21
N LYS A 467 5.10 10.10 -8.48
CA LYS A 467 4.30 9.41 -9.51
C LYS A 467 4.83 8.01 -9.82
N GLU A 468 6.14 7.78 -9.73
CA GLU A 468 6.72 6.43 -9.81
C GLU A 468 6.29 5.57 -8.61
N LEU A 469 6.35 6.12 -7.40
CA LEU A 469 5.89 5.42 -6.19
C LEU A 469 4.40 5.06 -6.26
N GLU A 470 3.55 5.90 -6.87
CA GLU A 470 2.13 5.56 -7.06
C GLU A 470 1.91 4.30 -7.91
N LYS A 471 2.87 3.90 -8.76
CA LYS A 471 2.77 2.63 -9.51
C LYS A 471 2.79 1.41 -8.58
N ALA A 472 3.41 1.51 -7.41
CA ALA A 472 3.41 0.46 -6.40
C ALA A 472 2.12 0.43 -5.54
N GLU A 473 1.21 1.39 -5.71
CA GLU A 473 -0.11 1.33 -5.09
C GLU A 473 -0.97 0.20 -5.70
N PRO A 474 -1.88 -0.42 -4.91
CA PRO A 474 -2.25 -0.08 -3.54
C PRO A 474 -1.20 -0.48 -2.50
N TYR A 475 -0.97 0.39 -1.52
CA TYR A 475 -0.16 0.09 -0.35
C TYR A 475 -1.01 -0.52 0.77
N GLY A 476 -0.46 -1.45 1.54
CA GLY A 476 -1.16 -2.09 2.65
C GLY A 476 -0.32 -3.19 3.29
N PHE A 477 -0.97 -4.14 3.95
CA PHE A 477 -0.26 -5.29 4.50
C PHE A 477 0.44 -6.07 3.36
N GLY A 478 1.65 -6.56 3.61
CA GLY A 478 2.51 -7.19 2.59
C GLY A 478 3.12 -6.24 1.54
N ASN A 479 2.62 -5.00 1.40
CA ASN A 479 3.15 -3.98 0.46
C ASN A 479 3.07 -2.57 1.09
N PRO A 480 3.87 -2.25 2.13
CA PRO A 480 3.79 -0.96 2.81
C PRO A 480 4.22 0.20 1.91
N SER A 481 3.77 1.42 2.23
CA SER A 481 4.28 2.63 1.59
C SER A 481 5.78 2.79 1.92
N PRO A 482 6.65 3.07 0.93
CA PRO A 482 8.09 3.13 1.17
C PRO A 482 8.48 4.21 2.19
N LEU A 483 9.37 3.84 3.10
CA LEU A 483 9.97 4.75 4.08
C LEU A 483 11.37 5.15 3.64
N PHE A 484 11.59 6.45 3.52
CA PHE A 484 12.84 7.03 3.07
C PHE A 484 13.62 7.67 4.21
N GLU A 485 14.93 7.75 4.03
CA GLU A 485 15.82 8.56 4.88
C GLU A 485 16.44 9.70 4.06
N VAL A 486 16.39 10.91 4.61
CA VAL A 486 17.29 12.02 4.24
C VAL A 486 18.16 12.36 5.43
N LYS A 487 19.40 12.79 5.16
CA LYS A 487 20.38 13.10 6.19
C LYS A 487 20.75 14.57 6.21
N ASN A 488 21.24 15.03 7.36
CA ASN A 488 21.81 16.37 7.55
C ASN A 488 20.88 17.52 7.11
N ILE A 489 19.62 17.46 7.53
CA ILE A 489 18.60 18.46 7.24
C ILE A 489 18.51 19.47 8.38
N THR A 490 18.41 20.75 8.03
CA THR A 490 18.09 21.82 8.97
C THR A 490 16.58 22.00 9.02
N LEU A 491 16.02 22.14 10.23
CA LEU A 491 14.59 22.39 10.42
C LEU A 491 14.35 23.90 10.55
N ASP A 492 13.50 24.45 9.69
CA ASP A 492 13.04 25.85 9.73
C ASP A 492 11.54 25.93 10.04
N ARG A 493 11.06 27.07 10.57
CA ARG A 493 9.64 27.33 10.85
C ARG A 493 8.91 26.22 11.64
N VAL A 494 9.59 25.61 12.60
CA VAL A 494 9.05 24.56 13.47
C VAL A 494 7.91 25.11 14.32
N ARG A 495 6.73 24.47 14.25
CA ARG A 495 5.51 24.90 14.96
C ARG A 495 4.59 23.73 15.27
N LEU A 496 3.78 23.87 16.31
CA LEU A 496 2.67 22.95 16.59
C LEU A 496 1.44 23.30 15.74
N ILE A 497 0.73 22.28 15.28
CA ILE A 497 -0.48 22.41 14.44
C ILE A 497 -1.64 21.54 14.96
N GLY A 498 -2.84 21.77 14.42
CA GLY A 498 -4.07 21.07 14.80
C GLY A 498 -4.81 21.77 15.95
N LYS A 499 -6.10 21.44 16.11
CA LYS A 499 -6.97 22.06 17.14
C LYS A 499 -6.39 21.90 18.55
N GLU A 500 -5.79 20.74 18.83
CA GLU A 500 -5.20 20.38 20.11
C GLU A 500 -3.67 20.55 20.15
N LYS A 501 -3.04 21.08 19.08
CA LYS A 501 -1.59 21.25 18.98
C LYS A 501 -0.77 19.96 19.18
N THR A 502 -1.31 18.83 18.73
CA THR A 502 -0.72 17.48 18.91
C THR A 502 0.27 17.07 17.83
N HIS A 503 0.45 17.86 16.77
CA HIS A 503 1.36 17.54 15.66
C HIS A 503 2.40 18.64 15.46
N ILE A 504 3.56 18.29 14.90
CA ILE A 504 4.63 19.22 14.55
C ILE A 504 4.64 19.45 13.03
N MET A 505 4.76 20.71 12.62
CA MET A 505 5.00 21.11 11.23
C MET A 505 6.29 21.92 11.13
N PHE A 506 7.08 21.69 10.09
CA PHE A 506 8.32 22.42 9.83
C PHE A 506 8.63 22.45 8.33
N ASP A 507 9.60 23.27 7.95
CA ASP A 507 10.22 23.26 6.63
C ASP A 507 11.57 22.58 6.73
N ALA A 508 11.82 21.62 5.84
CA ALA A 508 13.08 20.90 5.76
C ALA A 508 14.00 21.63 4.78
N VAL A 509 15.21 21.97 5.22
CA VAL A 509 16.19 22.70 4.42
C VAL A 509 17.45 21.86 4.29
N SER A 510 17.81 21.47 3.06
CA SER A 510 19.09 20.82 2.77
C SER A 510 20.25 21.81 2.80
N VAL A 511 21.48 21.30 2.80
CA VAL A 511 22.69 22.12 2.89
C VAL A 511 22.85 23.08 1.69
N ASP A 512 22.41 22.66 0.50
CA ASP A 512 22.39 23.49 -0.71
C ASP A 512 21.27 24.56 -0.73
N GLY A 513 20.47 24.66 0.35
CA GLY A 513 19.37 25.60 0.49
C GLY A 513 18.06 25.16 -0.17
N THR A 514 17.99 23.96 -0.76
CA THR A 514 16.72 23.40 -1.24
C THR A 514 15.75 23.24 -0.08
N THR A 515 14.52 23.72 -0.23
CA THR A 515 13.53 23.70 0.85
C THR A 515 12.31 22.87 0.48
N LEU A 516 11.91 21.95 1.36
CA LEU A 516 10.61 21.29 1.33
C LEU A 516 9.71 21.84 2.43
N LYS A 517 8.62 22.48 2.04
CA LYS A 517 7.75 23.21 2.97
C LYS A 517 6.68 22.33 3.58
N ASN A 518 6.27 22.67 4.81
CA ASN A 518 5.15 22.07 5.52
C ASN A 518 5.25 20.54 5.63
N CYS A 519 6.44 20.05 5.97
CA CYS A 519 6.63 18.68 6.43
C CYS A 519 5.87 18.48 7.75
N VAL A 520 5.26 17.32 7.94
CA VAL A 520 4.38 17.07 9.09
C VAL A 520 4.79 15.80 9.82
N TRP A 521 4.87 15.90 11.14
CA TRP A 521 5.01 14.76 12.04
C TRP A 521 3.78 14.69 12.93
N PHE A 522 2.93 13.69 12.71
CA PHE A 522 1.66 13.55 13.42
C PHE A 522 1.85 12.95 14.81
N GLY A 523 1.23 13.54 15.85
CA GLY A 523 1.20 12.95 17.21
C GLY A 523 2.50 13.16 17.98
N SER A 524 3.40 14.00 17.48
CA SER A 524 4.77 14.15 17.98
C SER A 524 5.00 15.42 18.78
N SER A 525 3.95 16.11 19.25
CA SER A 525 4.09 17.37 20.00
C SER A 525 5.06 17.29 21.19
N HIS A 526 5.14 16.14 21.86
CA HIS A 526 6.06 15.87 22.96
C HIS A 526 7.56 15.91 22.57
N HIS A 527 7.88 15.91 21.28
CA HIS A 527 9.23 16.06 20.77
C HIS A 527 9.62 17.50 20.43
N PHE A 528 8.71 18.46 20.56
CA PHE A 528 8.89 19.83 20.07
C PHE A 528 10.13 20.52 20.66
N GLU A 529 10.28 20.53 21.98
CA GLU A 529 11.41 21.19 22.67
C GLU A 529 12.75 20.60 22.21
N LYS A 530 12.85 19.27 22.24
CA LYS A 530 14.03 18.52 21.80
C LYS A 530 14.40 18.78 20.33
N LEU A 531 13.41 18.98 19.46
CA LEU A 531 13.66 19.26 18.04
C LEU A 531 14.21 20.66 17.81
N VAL A 532 13.72 21.66 18.54
CA VAL A 532 14.18 23.06 18.41
C VAL A 532 15.64 23.22 18.84
N GLU A 533 16.14 22.35 19.72
CA GLU A 533 17.54 22.34 20.16
C GLU A 533 18.50 21.68 19.15
N MET A 534 17.99 20.93 18.16
CA MET A 534 18.83 20.23 17.19
C MET A 534 19.23 21.16 16.03
N ARG A 535 20.55 21.25 15.76
CA ARG A 535 21.07 22.01 14.62
C ARG A 535 20.78 21.35 13.26
N SER A 536 21.03 20.04 13.17
CA SER A 536 20.73 19.25 11.99
C SER A 536 20.27 17.85 12.38
N VAL A 537 19.43 17.27 11.53
CA VAL A 537 18.74 16.01 11.80
C VAL A 537 18.75 15.08 10.58
N ASP A 538 18.64 13.79 10.84
CA ASP A 538 18.22 12.82 9.84
C ASP A 538 16.72 12.58 10.01
N ILE A 539 16.00 12.46 8.90
CA ILE A 539 14.55 12.33 8.88
C ILE A 539 14.17 11.02 8.18
N ALA A 540 13.41 10.17 8.87
CA ALA A 540 12.72 9.03 8.28
C ALA A 540 11.28 9.45 7.93
N PHE A 541 10.87 9.30 6.67
CA PHE A 541 9.60 9.85 6.19
C PHE A 541 8.99 9.03 5.04
N LYS A 542 7.67 9.18 4.89
CA LYS A 542 6.93 8.76 3.70
C LYS A 542 6.72 9.99 2.81
N LEU A 543 6.96 9.84 1.51
CA LEU A 543 6.71 10.91 0.54
C LEU A 543 5.21 11.03 0.27
N LYS A 544 4.67 12.25 0.33
CA LYS A 544 3.27 12.54 0.01
C LYS A 544 3.17 13.73 -0.93
N VAL A 545 2.09 13.77 -1.70
CA VAL A 545 1.68 14.95 -2.46
C VAL A 545 0.33 15.40 -1.95
N ASP A 546 0.22 16.68 -1.65
CA ASP A 546 -1.06 17.33 -1.40
C ASP A 546 -1.37 18.35 -2.49
N THR A 547 -2.65 18.72 -2.61
CA THR A 547 -3.09 19.76 -3.53
C THR A 547 -3.59 20.94 -2.71
N TYR A 548 -3.02 22.12 -2.93
CA TYR A 548 -3.47 23.36 -2.31
C TYR A 548 -3.57 24.47 -3.36
N LYS A 549 -4.75 25.07 -3.50
CA LYS A 549 -5.05 26.06 -4.56
C LYS A 549 -4.62 25.55 -5.94
N ASP A 550 -5.03 24.32 -6.27
CA ASP A 550 -4.69 23.57 -7.49
C ASP A 550 -3.21 23.22 -7.70
N ARG A 551 -2.33 23.52 -6.74
CA ARG A 551 -0.91 23.22 -6.82
C ARG A 551 -0.57 21.95 -6.05
N PHE A 552 0.12 21.02 -6.72
CA PHE A 552 0.73 19.87 -6.08
C PHE A 552 1.96 20.30 -5.27
N ASN A 553 1.99 19.99 -3.98
CA ASN A 553 3.16 20.17 -3.14
C ASN A 553 3.63 18.80 -2.64
N VAL A 554 4.90 18.50 -2.89
CA VAL A 554 5.57 17.34 -2.32
C VAL A 554 5.90 17.64 -0.85
N LYS A 555 5.60 16.69 0.03
CA LYS A 555 5.77 16.82 1.49
C LYS A 555 6.36 15.55 2.09
N MET A 556 7.06 15.72 3.21
CA MET A 556 7.44 14.61 4.09
C MET A 556 6.36 14.40 5.14
N PHE A 557 5.81 13.20 5.20
CA PHE A 557 5.11 12.70 6.38
C PHE A 557 6.12 11.94 7.21
N VAL A 558 6.57 12.58 8.28
CA VAL A 558 7.66 12.10 9.12
C VAL A 558 7.18 10.94 9.98
N GLU A 559 7.96 9.86 10.01
CA GLU A 559 7.78 8.74 10.93
C GLU A 559 8.69 8.93 12.16
N ASP A 560 9.95 9.35 11.94
CA ASP A 560 10.90 9.58 13.03
C ASP A 560 12.02 10.56 12.67
N ILE A 561 12.61 11.18 13.68
CA ILE A 561 13.75 12.10 13.58
C ILE A 561 14.83 11.71 14.59
N ARG A 562 16.09 11.79 14.14
CA ARG A 562 17.26 11.68 15.01
C ARG A 562 18.25 12.81 14.74
N LYS A 563 19.09 13.11 15.72
CA LYS A 563 20.23 14.00 15.54
C LYS A 563 21.13 13.43 14.44
N SER A 564 21.52 14.28 13.48
CA SER A 564 22.47 13.87 12.44
C SER A 564 23.88 13.76 13.04
N ASN A 565 24.56 12.66 12.71
CA ASN A 565 26.00 12.47 12.97
C ASN A 565 26.82 12.49 11.68
N SER A 566 26.19 12.73 10.53
CA SER A 566 26.84 12.61 9.23
C SER A 566 27.50 13.93 8.81
N GLN A 567 28.72 13.82 8.30
CA GLN A 567 29.34 14.83 7.43
C GLN A 567 28.94 14.53 5.98
N GLU A 568 28.85 15.55 5.13
CA GLU A 568 28.42 15.40 3.74
C GLU A 568 29.30 14.40 2.96
N ASN A 569 28.64 13.59 2.13
CA ASN A 569 29.31 12.81 1.08
C ASN A 569 28.94 13.38 -0.29
N LEU A 570 29.54 14.53 -0.63
CA LEU A 570 29.30 15.25 -1.88
C LEU A 570 29.50 14.38 -3.13
N LEU A 571 30.39 13.38 -3.06
CA LEU A 571 30.64 12.47 -4.17
C LEU A 571 29.44 11.55 -4.43
N GLU A 572 28.82 11.03 -3.37
CA GLU A 572 27.63 10.18 -3.47
C GLU A 572 26.46 10.96 -4.07
N GLU A 573 26.25 12.21 -3.65
CA GLU A 573 25.23 13.09 -4.21
C GLU A 573 25.46 13.39 -5.70
N TYR A 574 26.71 13.62 -6.12
CA TYR A 574 27.02 13.86 -7.53
C TYR A 574 26.83 12.63 -8.41
N ILE A 575 27.14 11.44 -7.90
CA ILE A 575 26.87 10.17 -8.60
C ILE A 575 25.36 9.96 -8.70
N ASP A 576 24.64 10.19 -7.61
CA ASP A 576 23.19 10.01 -7.53
C ASP A 576 22.43 10.95 -8.49
N LEU A 577 22.90 12.19 -8.62
CA LEU A 577 22.39 13.16 -9.60
C LEU A 577 22.69 12.76 -11.04
N TYR A 578 23.90 12.25 -11.33
CA TYR A 578 24.26 11.80 -12.68
C TYR A 578 23.36 10.64 -13.16
N ASP A 579 22.90 9.80 -12.23
CA ASP A 579 22.01 8.67 -12.49
C ASP A 579 20.52 9.07 -12.61
N THR A 580 20.21 10.37 -12.62
CA THR A 580 18.83 10.86 -12.85
C THR A 580 18.32 10.39 -14.21
N ILE A 581 17.13 9.80 -14.21
CA ILE A 581 16.48 9.30 -15.43
C ILE A 581 15.69 10.41 -16.10
N PHE A 582 15.81 10.50 -17.42
CA PHE A 582 15.02 11.37 -18.29
C PHE A 582 14.20 10.49 -19.26
N PRO A 583 12.98 10.92 -19.65
CA PRO A 583 12.35 12.20 -19.35
C PRO A 583 11.89 12.36 -17.89
N MET A 584 12.05 13.56 -17.33
CA MET A 584 11.46 13.96 -16.05
C MET A 584 10.11 14.65 -16.28
N LYS A 585 9.09 14.31 -15.49
CA LYS A 585 7.78 14.97 -15.55
C LYS A 585 7.59 15.99 -14.43
N GLU A 586 7.02 17.14 -14.76
CA GLU A 586 6.70 18.20 -13.80
C GLU A 586 5.34 18.82 -14.10
N VAL A 587 4.77 19.51 -13.11
CA VAL A 587 3.59 20.34 -13.28
C VAL A 587 3.96 21.77 -12.92
N ILE A 588 3.87 22.67 -13.88
CA ILE A 588 4.01 24.11 -13.66
C ILE A 588 2.62 24.76 -13.61
N TYR A 589 2.51 25.86 -12.89
CA TYR A 589 1.23 26.50 -12.59
C TYR A 589 1.17 27.91 -13.16
N SER A 590 0.16 28.19 -13.97
CA SER A 590 -0.09 29.52 -14.56
C SER A 590 -1.50 30.01 -14.25
N LYS A 591 -1.65 31.31 -14.00
CA LYS A 591 -2.98 31.96 -13.95
C LYS A 591 -3.51 32.31 -15.33
N ARG A 592 -2.65 32.30 -16.36
CA ARG A 592 -3.01 32.68 -17.73
C ARG A 592 -3.28 31.44 -18.55
N LYS A 593 -4.30 31.50 -19.41
CA LYS A 593 -4.51 30.50 -20.44
C LYS A 593 -3.30 30.47 -21.37
N ILE A 594 -2.83 29.26 -21.67
CA ILE A 594 -1.74 29.03 -22.62
C ILE A 594 -2.37 28.42 -23.87
N GLU A 595 -1.88 28.85 -25.03
CA GLU A 595 -2.30 28.31 -26.32
C GLU A 595 -1.76 26.89 -26.50
N GLU A 596 -2.58 25.98 -27.00
CA GLU A 596 -2.23 24.56 -27.16
C GLU A 596 -1.02 24.33 -28.09
N ASN A 597 -0.77 25.24 -29.04
CA ASN A 597 0.37 25.18 -29.96
C ASN A 597 1.65 25.87 -29.44
N SER A 598 1.72 26.16 -28.14
CA SER A 598 2.89 26.79 -27.53
C SER A 598 4.12 25.88 -27.63
N ILE A 599 5.25 26.43 -28.10
CA ILE A 599 6.55 25.74 -28.10
C ILE A 599 7.33 26.19 -26.86
N PRO A 600 7.38 25.38 -25.80
CA PRO A 600 8.06 25.77 -24.58
C PRO A 600 9.59 25.71 -24.73
N TYR A 601 10.31 26.56 -24.00
CA TYR A 601 11.77 26.44 -23.82
C TYR A 601 12.17 26.83 -22.39
N LEU A 602 13.34 26.34 -21.96
CA LEU A 602 13.93 26.65 -20.66
C LEU A 602 14.86 27.86 -20.77
N GLU A 603 14.66 28.87 -19.93
CA GLU A 603 15.57 30.02 -19.79
C GLU A 603 16.31 29.94 -18.46
N TYR A 604 17.64 30.00 -18.52
CA TYR A 604 18.53 29.92 -17.36
C TYR A 604 18.95 31.33 -16.97
N SER A 605 18.36 31.86 -15.90
CA SER A 605 18.68 33.18 -15.33
C SER A 605 18.98 33.04 -13.83
N ASN A 606 18.42 33.90 -12.97
CA ASN A 606 18.50 33.73 -11.51
C ASN A 606 17.78 32.46 -11.04
N GLY A 607 16.84 31.93 -11.85
CA GLY A 607 16.24 30.61 -11.74
C GLY A 607 16.06 29.95 -13.12
N ILE A 608 15.35 28.82 -13.20
CA ILE A 608 14.93 28.25 -14.49
C ILE A 608 13.44 28.51 -14.70
N THR A 609 13.12 29.28 -15.75
CA THR A 609 11.73 29.53 -16.17
C THR A 609 11.37 28.71 -17.39
N VAL A 610 10.09 28.36 -17.49
CA VAL A 610 9.52 27.79 -18.71
C VAL A 610 8.83 28.91 -19.46
N ASN A 611 9.25 29.15 -20.69
CA ASN A 611 8.79 30.25 -21.52
C ASN A 611 8.11 29.73 -22.78
N SER A 612 7.17 30.49 -23.32
CA SER A 612 6.62 30.34 -24.67
C SER A 612 6.65 31.70 -25.37
N GLY A 613 7.36 31.78 -26.50
CA GLY A 613 7.66 33.06 -27.14
C GLY A 613 8.40 34.03 -26.20
N ARG A 614 7.79 35.18 -25.91
CA ARG A 614 8.32 36.21 -24.98
C ARG A 614 7.72 36.15 -23.58
N SER A 615 6.86 35.17 -23.31
CA SER A 615 6.10 35.09 -22.05
C SER A 615 6.60 33.93 -21.19
N ILE A 616 6.76 34.20 -19.89
CA ILE A 616 6.94 33.15 -18.89
C ILE A 616 5.60 32.45 -18.70
N ILE A 617 5.58 31.13 -18.90
CA ILE A 617 4.40 30.29 -18.70
C ILE A 617 4.41 29.56 -17.34
N GLY A 618 5.57 29.45 -16.69
CA GLY A 618 5.66 28.96 -15.32
C GLY A 618 7.10 28.86 -14.82
N TYR A 619 7.23 28.40 -13.57
CA TYR A 619 8.50 28.20 -12.88
C TYR A 619 8.64 26.74 -12.50
N LEU A 620 9.85 26.20 -12.61
CA LEU A 620 10.17 24.87 -12.10
C LEU A 620 10.22 24.89 -10.57
N SER A 621 10.05 23.73 -9.96
CA SER A 621 10.35 23.49 -8.55
C SER A 621 11.84 23.69 -8.26
N GLN A 622 12.17 24.12 -7.05
CA GLN A 622 13.57 24.38 -6.64
C GLN A 622 14.44 23.12 -6.80
N GLN A 623 13.87 21.95 -6.51
CA GLN A 623 14.50 20.65 -6.68
C GLN A 623 14.90 20.40 -8.14
N ILE A 624 13.97 20.54 -9.09
CA ILE A 624 14.24 20.31 -10.51
C ILE A 624 15.20 21.38 -11.03
N GLU A 625 15.03 22.64 -10.61
CA GLU A 625 15.98 23.70 -10.94
C GLU A 625 17.41 23.32 -10.52
N ASN A 626 17.60 22.84 -9.30
CA ASN A 626 18.90 22.43 -8.78
C ASN A 626 19.47 21.21 -9.50
N ILE A 627 18.63 20.21 -9.83
CA ILE A 627 19.04 19.07 -10.67
C ILE A 627 19.55 19.58 -12.02
N LEU A 628 18.76 20.36 -12.75
CA LEU A 628 19.12 20.83 -14.08
C LEU A 628 20.36 21.73 -14.06
N LYS A 629 20.42 22.71 -13.13
CA LYS A 629 21.60 23.59 -12.96
C LYS A 629 22.85 22.77 -12.67
N THR A 630 22.77 21.79 -11.77
CA THR A 630 23.92 20.94 -11.44
C THR A 630 24.35 20.09 -12.62
N LEU A 631 23.40 19.48 -13.33
CA LEU A 631 23.69 18.66 -14.51
C LEU A 631 24.26 19.48 -15.67
N THR A 632 23.77 20.69 -15.89
CA THR A 632 24.31 21.63 -16.88
C THR A 632 25.70 22.10 -16.48
N TYR A 633 25.91 22.54 -15.23
CA TYR A 633 27.20 23.11 -14.81
C TYR A 633 28.30 22.05 -14.66
N LYS A 634 27.98 20.88 -14.09
CA LYS A 634 28.97 19.83 -13.79
C LYS A 634 29.17 18.85 -14.95
N TYR A 635 28.13 18.57 -15.72
CA TYR A 635 28.14 17.53 -16.76
C TYR A 635 27.85 18.07 -18.17
N ASN A 636 27.70 19.39 -18.34
CA ASN A 636 27.38 20.05 -19.61
C ASN A 636 26.11 19.49 -20.30
N MET A 637 25.16 18.98 -19.51
CA MET A 637 23.90 18.48 -20.03
C MET A 637 22.99 19.64 -20.42
N LYS A 638 22.38 19.53 -21.61
CA LYS A 638 21.34 20.44 -22.09
C LYS A 638 19.99 19.75 -22.00
N PHE A 639 18.94 20.54 -21.91
CA PHE A 639 17.59 20.04 -21.71
C PHE A 639 16.60 20.76 -22.62
N LYS A 640 15.64 19.99 -23.14
CA LYS A 640 14.46 20.48 -23.84
C LYS A 640 13.23 20.23 -22.97
N VAL A 641 12.18 20.97 -23.23
CA VAL A 641 10.90 20.84 -22.53
C VAL A 641 9.79 20.72 -23.56
N GLU A 642 8.77 19.94 -23.25
CA GLU A 642 7.57 19.72 -24.06
C GLU A 642 6.34 19.82 -23.14
N ILE A 643 5.22 20.36 -23.64
CA ILE A 643 3.95 20.38 -22.90
C ILE A 643 3.21 19.08 -23.22
N ASP A 644 2.94 18.27 -22.20
CA ASP A 644 2.17 17.03 -22.34
C ASP A 644 0.66 17.31 -22.39
N LYS A 645 0.17 18.12 -21.43
CA LYS A 645 -1.24 18.47 -21.30
C LYS A 645 -1.45 19.71 -20.43
N ILE A 646 -2.55 20.41 -20.64
CA ILE A 646 -2.98 21.57 -19.86
C ILE A 646 -4.35 21.29 -19.25
N ILE A 647 -4.46 21.37 -17.93
CA ILE A 647 -5.72 21.15 -17.21
C ILE A 647 -6.15 22.48 -16.58
N LYS A 648 -7.32 23.00 -16.97
CA LYS A 648 -7.92 24.15 -16.30
C LYS A 648 -8.50 23.71 -14.96
N LYS A 649 -8.05 24.33 -13.88
CA LYS A 649 -8.64 24.22 -12.54
C LYS A 649 -9.25 25.56 -12.12
N GLU A 650 -9.77 25.64 -10.90
CA GLU A 650 -10.51 26.82 -10.41
C GLU A 650 -9.61 28.06 -10.29
N GLU A 651 -8.41 27.89 -9.72
CA GLU A 651 -7.44 28.95 -9.42
C GLU A 651 -6.31 29.03 -10.44
N ASN A 652 -5.93 27.90 -11.05
CA ASN A 652 -4.77 27.83 -11.96
C ASN A 652 -4.99 26.91 -13.17
N TYR A 653 -4.14 27.08 -14.19
CA TYR A 653 -3.87 26.08 -15.22
C TYR A 653 -2.70 25.21 -14.75
N ASN A 654 -2.93 23.91 -14.68
CA ASN A 654 -1.91 22.90 -14.41
C ASN A 654 -1.34 22.45 -15.74
N ILE A 655 -0.10 22.85 -16.02
CA ILE A 655 0.60 22.54 -17.27
C ILE A 655 1.58 21.43 -16.97
N HIS A 656 1.24 20.22 -17.42
CA HIS A 656 2.10 19.08 -17.30
C HIS A 656 3.16 19.16 -18.40
N ILE A 657 4.42 19.11 -18.00
CA ILE A 657 5.56 19.20 -18.90
C ILE A 657 6.44 17.96 -18.76
N THR A 658 7.09 17.63 -19.86
CA THR A 658 8.19 16.67 -19.92
C THR A 658 9.48 17.42 -20.18
N ILE A 659 10.49 17.21 -19.34
CA ILE A 659 11.85 17.71 -19.51
C ILE A 659 12.73 16.53 -19.89
N ASP A 660 13.40 16.63 -21.03
CA ASP A 660 14.26 15.57 -21.56
C ASP A 660 15.63 16.12 -21.93
N ARG A 661 16.63 15.24 -21.99
CA ARG A 661 17.98 15.61 -22.38
C ARG A 661 18.00 16.04 -23.85
N ASP A 662 18.55 17.22 -24.09
CA ASP A 662 18.76 17.76 -25.42
C ASP A 662 20.08 17.23 -26.00
N TYR A 663 19.96 16.20 -26.84
CA TYR A 663 21.07 15.61 -27.61
C TYR A 663 21.33 16.35 -28.93
N THR A 664 20.77 17.54 -29.13
CA THR A 664 20.97 18.30 -30.37
C THR A 664 22.40 18.85 -30.42
N PHE A 665 23.19 18.28 -31.32
CA PHE A 665 24.59 18.65 -31.53
C PHE A 665 24.80 19.25 -32.92
N LYS A 666 25.56 20.35 -32.99
CA LYS A 666 26.11 20.93 -34.21
C LYS A 666 27.56 21.32 -33.94
N SER A 667 28.48 20.91 -34.83
CA SER A 667 29.86 21.41 -34.85
C SER A 667 30.04 22.31 -36.06
N ASN A 668 30.68 23.47 -35.85
CA ASN A 668 31.09 24.37 -36.93
C ASN A 668 32.49 24.01 -37.48
N SER A 669 33.08 22.90 -37.01
CA SER A 669 34.41 22.47 -37.41
C SER A 669 34.35 21.44 -38.52
N PHE A 670 35.31 21.52 -39.45
CA PHE A 670 35.55 20.51 -40.47
C PHE A 670 36.77 19.63 -40.17
N LYS A 671 37.52 19.93 -39.09
CA LYS A 671 38.72 19.16 -38.71
C LYS A 671 38.33 17.98 -37.80
N PRO A 672 38.64 16.72 -38.16
CA PRO A 672 38.27 15.53 -37.37
C PRO A 672 38.58 15.62 -35.86
N GLY A 673 39.80 16.03 -35.50
CA GLY A 673 40.19 16.16 -34.10
C GLY A 673 39.42 17.25 -33.34
N LYS A 674 39.01 18.33 -34.02
CA LYS A 674 38.17 19.38 -33.43
C LYS A 674 36.72 18.94 -33.30
N ILE A 675 36.18 18.23 -34.30
CA ILE A 675 34.83 17.64 -34.21
C ILE A 675 34.73 16.67 -33.03
N LEU A 676 35.73 15.79 -32.83
CA LEU A 676 35.77 14.88 -31.68
C LEU A 676 35.90 15.62 -30.35
N LYS A 677 36.65 16.72 -30.31
CA LYS A 677 36.71 17.59 -29.14
C LYS A 677 35.36 18.23 -28.86
N ASP A 678 34.70 18.81 -29.87
CA ASP A 678 33.38 19.43 -29.74
C ASP A 678 32.34 18.40 -29.25
N ILE A 679 32.39 17.16 -29.76
CA ILE A 679 31.52 16.06 -29.32
C ILE A 679 31.82 15.67 -27.87
N LYS A 680 33.10 15.51 -27.51
CA LYS A 680 33.53 15.20 -26.14
C LYS A 680 33.05 16.28 -25.18
N ASP A 681 33.25 17.54 -25.53
CA ASP A 681 32.85 18.68 -24.72
C ASP A 681 31.31 18.73 -24.61
N HIS A 682 30.57 18.36 -25.67
CA HIS A 682 29.10 18.25 -25.63
C HIS A 682 28.59 17.10 -24.74
N ILE A 683 29.24 15.94 -24.73
CA ILE A 683 28.78 14.76 -23.98
C ILE A 683 29.24 14.79 -22.52
N LEU A 684 30.48 15.21 -22.27
CA LEU A 684 31.18 15.08 -20.99
C LEU A 684 31.61 16.44 -20.39
N GLY A 685 31.48 17.54 -21.12
CA GLY A 685 31.95 18.84 -20.66
C GLY A 685 33.45 18.83 -20.35
N GLY A 686 33.81 19.30 -19.15
CA GLY A 686 35.18 19.32 -18.66
C GLY A 686 35.74 17.95 -18.28
N LEU A 687 34.93 16.89 -18.17
CA LEU A 687 35.38 15.57 -17.73
C LEU A 687 36.23 14.88 -18.80
N GLU A 688 37.26 14.15 -18.38
CA GLU A 688 38.10 13.37 -19.28
C GLU A 688 37.48 12.02 -19.64
N TYR A 689 37.80 11.52 -20.84
CA TYR A 689 37.52 10.12 -21.15
C TYR A 689 38.34 9.21 -20.22
N ASN A 690 37.68 8.19 -19.67
CA ASN A 690 38.29 7.09 -18.93
C ASN A 690 39.10 6.18 -19.86
N SER A 691 39.85 5.23 -19.29
CA SER A 691 40.76 4.35 -20.05
C SER A 691 40.03 3.56 -21.13
N LEU A 692 38.86 3.00 -20.82
CA LEU A 692 38.03 2.25 -21.79
C LEU A 692 37.59 3.13 -22.96
N GLN A 693 37.02 4.30 -22.68
CA GLN A 693 36.57 5.26 -23.69
C GLN A 693 37.75 5.69 -24.58
N LYS A 694 38.91 5.99 -23.99
CA LYS A 694 40.12 6.37 -24.73
C LYS A 694 40.58 5.25 -25.66
N GLU A 695 40.64 4.01 -25.18
CA GLU A 695 41.05 2.84 -25.95
C GLU A 695 40.12 2.59 -27.14
N VAL A 696 38.81 2.54 -26.89
CA VAL A 696 37.79 2.23 -27.89
C VAL A 696 37.70 3.33 -28.94
N LEU A 697 37.56 4.59 -28.50
CA LEU A 697 37.42 5.72 -29.42
C LEU A 697 38.71 5.96 -30.22
N SER A 698 39.91 5.74 -29.63
CA SER A 698 41.17 5.82 -30.37
C SER A 698 41.26 4.73 -31.45
N THR A 699 40.84 3.50 -31.15
CA THR A 699 40.84 2.42 -32.14
C THR A 699 39.95 2.75 -33.33
N ILE A 700 38.75 3.29 -33.07
CA ILE A 700 37.78 3.65 -34.11
C ILE A 700 38.26 4.84 -34.94
N PHE A 701 38.62 5.95 -34.28
CA PHE A 701 38.84 7.23 -34.98
C PHE A 701 40.28 7.48 -35.39
N ARG A 702 41.27 6.94 -34.66
CA ARG A 702 42.70 7.14 -34.95
C ARG A 702 43.26 5.97 -35.74
N SER A 703 43.07 4.74 -35.25
CA SER A 703 43.62 3.53 -35.88
C SER A 703 42.74 2.97 -37.01
N LYS A 704 41.50 3.46 -37.16
CA LYS A 704 40.50 2.95 -38.12
C LYS A 704 40.28 1.44 -38.04
N GLY A 705 40.40 0.87 -36.85
CA GLY A 705 40.19 -0.55 -36.57
C GLY A 705 38.78 -0.84 -36.04
N ASN A 706 38.44 -2.13 -35.96
CA ASN A 706 37.21 -2.63 -35.34
C ASN A 706 37.55 -3.11 -33.91
N PRO A 707 37.26 -2.33 -32.86
CA PRO A 707 37.55 -2.76 -31.50
C PRO A 707 36.62 -3.90 -31.10
N LEU A 708 37.17 -4.97 -30.52
CA LEU A 708 36.41 -5.94 -29.73
C LEU A 708 36.66 -5.63 -28.26
N VAL A 709 35.59 -5.39 -27.51
CA VAL A 709 35.67 -4.98 -26.11
C VAL A 709 34.91 -5.99 -25.27
N ILE A 710 35.59 -6.63 -24.33
CA ILE A 710 34.97 -7.46 -23.29
C ILE A 710 34.97 -6.62 -22.02
N TYR A 711 33.81 -6.09 -21.64
CA TYR A 711 33.69 -5.18 -20.49
C TYR A 711 32.63 -5.68 -19.51
N LYS A 712 32.97 -5.66 -18.22
CA LYS A 712 32.05 -5.95 -17.11
C LYS A 712 31.68 -4.63 -16.44
N GLY A 713 30.64 -3.97 -16.93
CA GLY A 713 30.07 -2.74 -16.36
C GLY A 713 29.30 -1.88 -17.37
N SER A 714 28.53 -0.90 -16.90
CA SER A 714 27.81 0.06 -17.76
C SER A 714 28.57 1.37 -18.04
N ARG A 715 29.51 1.72 -17.15
CA ARG A 715 30.13 3.06 -17.14
C ARG A 715 31.05 3.27 -18.34
N GLY A 716 30.70 4.22 -19.21
CA GLY A 716 31.51 4.65 -20.35
C GLY A 716 31.03 4.16 -21.72
N MET A 717 30.25 3.07 -21.79
CA MET A 717 29.70 2.59 -23.07
C MET A 717 28.68 3.56 -23.66
N LYS A 718 27.78 4.12 -22.83
CA LYS A 718 26.82 5.17 -23.24
C LYS A 718 27.50 6.31 -23.99
N SER A 719 28.54 6.89 -23.39
CA SER A 719 29.31 7.97 -24.02
C SER A 719 30.08 7.54 -25.27
N ILE A 720 30.55 6.28 -25.37
CA ILE A 720 31.21 5.79 -26.60
C ILE A 720 30.19 5.78 -27.73
N ILE A 721 29.03 5.17 -27.50
CA ILE A 721 27.96 5.08 -28.50
C ILE A 721 27.45 6.48 -28.87
N TYR A 722 27.24 7.38 -27.90
CA TYR A 722 26.86 8.77 -28.20
C TYR A 722 27.94 9.50 -29.00
N THR A 723 29.22 9.29 -28.69
CA THR A 723 30.32 9.89 -29.47
C THR A 723 30.27 9.40 -30.91
N MET A 724 30.07 8.10 -31.12
CA MET A 724 29.92 7.51 -32.46
C MET A 724 28.66 7.99 -33.17
N GLY A 725 27.54 8.11 -32.47
CA GLY A 725 26.27 8.57 -33.01
C GLY A 725 26.33 10.02 -33.47
N LEU A 726 26.83 10.92 -32.61
CA LEU A 726 27.02 12.33 -32.95
C LEU A 726 28.04 12.53 -34.06
N TRP A 727 29.14 11.77 -34.06
CA TRP A 727 30.12 11.79 -35.14
C TRP A 727 29.47 11.44 -36.48
N ASN A 728 28.70 10.34 -36.54
CA ASN A 728 28.01 9.94 -37.76
C ASN A 728 26.97 10.97 -38.18
N LYS A 729 26.22 11.54 -37.24
CA LYS A 729 25.24 12.61 -37.49
C LYS A 729 25.86 13.85 -38.14
N VAL A 730 27.02 14.32 -37.67
CA VAL A 730 27.75 15.44 -38.30
C VAL A 730 28.10 15.15 -39.76
N HIS A 731 28.34 13.88 -40.08
CA HIS A 731 28.70 13.43 -41.42
C HIS A 731 27.49 12.94 -42.24
N ASN A 732 26.26 13.24 -41.81
CA ASN A 732 25.01 12.77 -42.44
C ASN A 732 24.94 11.24 -42.61
N LYS A 733 25.55 10.50 -41.67
CA LYS A 733 25.50 9.04 -41.59
C LYS A 733 24.65 8.62 -40.39
N LYS A 734 24.14 7.39 -40.45
CA LYS A 734 23.45 6.75 -39.33
C LYS A 734 24.37 5.74 -38.68
N LEU A 735 24.34 5.67 -37.35
CA LEU A 735 24.93 4.58 -36.59
C LEU A 735 23.88 3.50 -36.42
N LEU A 736 24.16 2.28 -36.90
CA LEU A 736 23.36 1.11 -36.56
C LEU A 736 23.96 0.49 -35.29
N VAL A 737 23.19 0.46 -34.22
CA VAL A 737 23.57 -0.23 -32.98
C VAL A 737 22.79 -1.53 -32.95
N ILE A 738 23.52 -2.65 -32.99
CA ILE A 738 22.94 -3.99 -32.87
C ILE A 738 23.22 -4.46 -31.45
N THR A 739 22.17 -4.69 -30.70
CA THR A 739 22.24 -5.20 -29.32
C THR A 739 21.39 -6.44 -29.18
N LYS A 740 21.72 -7.27 -28.20
CA LYS A 740 20.88 -8.42 -27.83
C LYS A 740 19.62 -7.96 -27.08
N ASP A 741 19.73 -6.85 -26.34
CA ASP A 741 18.67 -6.25 -25.51
C ASP A 741 18.32 -4.82 -26.00
N ILE A 742 17.09 -4.34 -25.80
CA ILE A 742 16.71 -2.95 -26.13
C ILE A 742 17.53 -2.02 -25.23
N LEU A 743 18.41 -1.21 -25.81
CA LEU A 743 19.08 -0.19 -25.04
C LEU A 743 18.08 0.94 -24.71
N PRO A 744 17.83 1.28 -23.43
CA PRO A 744 17.02 2.43 -23.09
C PRO A 744 17.67 3.71 -23.61
N HIS A 745 16.92 4.47 -24.41
CA HIS A 745 17.24 5.83 -24.88
C HIS A 745 18.40 5.97 -25.89
N TYR A 746 18.53 5.07 -26.87
CA TYR A 746 19.48 5.21 -28.00
C TYR A 746 18.83 5.51 -29.34
#